data_AF-A0A1S2YVD3-F1
#
_entry.id   AF-A0A1S2YVD3-F1
#
_cell.length_a   1.000
_cell.length_b   1.000
_cell.length_c   1.000
_cell.angle_alpha   90.00
_cell.angle_beta   90.00
_cell.angle_gamma   90.00
#
_symmetry.space_group_name_H-M   'P 1'
#
loop_
_entity.id
_entity.type
_entity.pdbx_description
1 polymer ?
#
loop_
_entity_poly.entity_id
_entity_poly.type
_entity_poly.pdbx_seq_one_letter_code
_entity_poly.pdbx_strand_id
1 'polypeptide(L)'
;MFISFSTLTRIILIDKINATDVLAYCADLVTEEISKEQIQVSETSHVVACEFAAEDHTAQLCLRIVQWLEGLASKALDLEAKVRGSHVGSYLPSSGVWHHTQRHLKKGNSDRNIVHHLDFDAPTRENANILPDDKKQDESLLEDVWTLLRAGRLEEACELCRSAGQPWRASSLCPFGGLNLFPSVEALVKNGKNRTLQAVEFESGIGHQWHLWKWASYCASEKTAELGGKYEAAVYAAQCSNLKRMLPLCTDWESACWAMAKSWLGVQVDLEVTRSLPGGVDQHRTFRDLIDESPGHVDGSFDNGPENWPIQVLNQQPRQLSSLLQKLHSGEIIHETVTRQCKEQHRQIQMTLMLGDIPRVLDLIWSWIAPLEDDQNVFRPHGDPQMIRFGAHLVVVLRYLLGEEMEGAFRDKILTVGDHILHMYAQFLFSKEHEELVGIYASQLAPHRCIDLFVHMMELRLNSSVHVKYKIFLSAMEYLPFFSMDESKGSFEDIIERVLLRSREIKIGKYDDLSDVAEQHRLQSLQKAKVIQWLCFTPPSTITNVKDVSKKLLLRALIHSNVLFREFALISMWRVPAMPIGAHTALGFLAEPLKQLAETLETSEDYNVFEDLREFEEWREYYSCDATYRNWLKIELENAEVPVSELSLEEKDRAISAAKETLTASLSLLERRETPWLASVDNVYESAEPVFLELRATAMLCLPSGDCLCPDATVCTTLMSALYSSIGDEVVLNRQLKVNVSISSRDNYCIDIVLRCLAIAGDGLGPQDFNDGGILSTIMAAGFKGELPRFQAGVTMEISRLDAWYSDKDGRLEFPATYIVKGLCRRCCLPEVILRCMQVSVSLMGSGVLPDSHDNLIELVGSPETRLLDLFSQQQLQEFLLFEREYSISQMELTQE
;
A
#
# COMPACT_ATOMS: atom_id res chain seq x y z
N MET A 1 19.42 -10.69 1.59
CA MET A 1 17.99 -10.99 1.80
C MET A 1 17.22 -11.30 0.49
N PHE A 2 17.91 -11.38 -0.66
CA PHE A 2 17.37 -11.68 -2.00
C PHE A 2 17.49 -13.16 -2.44
N ILE A 3 17.85 -14.10 -1.55
CA ILE A 3 18.18 -15.49 -1.94
C ILE A 3 17.25 -16.53 -1.29
N SER A 4 16.29 -16.15 -0.44
CA SER A 4 15.42 -17.11 0.27
C SER A 4 13.97 -17.21 -0.25
N PHE A 5 13.70 -16.68 -1.45
CA PHE A 5 12.38 -16.77 -2.11
C PHE A 5 12.17 -18.06 -2.92
N SER A 6 13.06 -19.05 -2.79
CA SER A 6 13.12 -20.23 -3.67
C SER A 6 12.42 -21.49 -3.12
N THR A 7 12.25 -21.62 -1.80
CA THR A 7 12.01 -22.96 -1.23
C THR A 7 10.66 -23.13 -0.51
N LEU A 8 10.10 -22.08 0.10
CA LEU A 8 8.78 -22.15 0.75
C LEU A 8 7.62 -21.87 -0.23
N THR A 9 7.95 -21.17 -1.30
CA THR A 9 7.19 -21.00 -2.53
C THR A 9 7.04 -22.36 -3.25
N ARG A 10 8.03 -23.25 -3.24
CA ARG A 10 8.03 -24.51 -4.01
C ARG A 10 6.93 -25.54 -3.67
N ILE A 11 6.28 -25.48 -2.52
CA ILE A 11 5.27 -26.49 -2.11
C ILE A 11 3.84 -25.96 -2.25
N ILE A 12 3.63 -24.65 -2.15
CA ILE A 12 2.32 -23.99 -2.35
C ILE A 12 2.20 -23.37 -3.76
N LEU A 13 3.30 -23.23 -4.51
CA LEU A 13 3.29 -22.76 -5.90
C LEU A 13 3.10 -23.82 -6.97
N ILE A 14 2.91 -25.11 -6.68
CA ILE A 14 2.66 -26.06 -7.79
C ILE A 14 1.41 -25.66 -8.62
N ASP A 15 0.40 -25.05 -7.97
CA ASP A 15 -0.77 -24.46 -8.67
C ASP A 15 -0.62 -22.96 -9.05
N LYS A 16 0.32 -22.22 -8.45
CA LYS A 16 0.49 -20.75 -8.62
C LYS A 16 1.69 -20.34 -9.48
N ILE A 17 2.69 -21.21 -9.70
CA ILE A 17 3.76 -21.06 -10.72
C ILE A 17 3.14 -20.95 -12.12
N ASN A 18 1.99 -21.59 -12.30
CA ASN A 18 1.24 -21.67 -13.54
C ASN A 18 0.83 -20.30 -14.14
N ALA A 19 0.53 -19.28 -13.34
CA ALA A 19 0.15 -17.97 -13.87
C ALA A 19 1.36 -17.08 -14.21
N THR A 20 2.45 -17.17 -13.43
CA THR A 20 3.71 -16.45 -13.70
C THR A 20 4.50 -17.06 -14.86
N ASP A 21 4.44 -18.38 -15.03
CA ASP A 21 5.04 -19.06 -16.18
C ASP A 21 4.28 -18.73 -17.46
N VAL A 22 2.93 -18.70 -17.42
CA VAL A 22 2.11 -18.23 -18.56
C VAL A 22 2.42 -16.77 -18.89
N LEU A 23 2.57 -15.89 -17.88
CA LEU A 23 2.98 -14.50 -18.12
C LEU A 23 4.40 -14.38 -18.69
N ALA A 24 5.37 -15.21 -18.28
CA ALA A 24 6.70 -15.22 -18.88
C ALA A 24 6.65 -15.74 -20.33
N TYR A 25 5.91 -16.83 -20.58
CA TYR A 25 5.70 -17.41 -21.91
C TYR A 25 4.86 -16.52 -22.83
N CYS A 26 3.98 -15.69 -22.28
CA CYS A 26 3.21 -14.68 -23.00
C CYS A 26 3.99 -13.36 -23.12
N ALA A 27 4.89 -12.98 -22.20
CA ALA A 27 5.69 -11.76 -22.29
C ALA A 27 6.68 -11.80 -23.46
N ASP A 28 7.11 -12.99 -23.88
CA ASP A 28 7.78 -13.23 -25.17
C ASP A 28 6.84 -13.01 -26.39
N LEU A 29 5.72 -12.31 -26.23
CA LEU A 29 4.89 -11.75 -27.32
C LEU A 29 5.56 -10.56 -28.01
N VAL A 30 6.60 -9.96 -27.43
CA VAL A 30 7.10 -8.64 -27.87
C VAL A 30 8.53 -8.63 -28.44
N THR A 31 9.38 -9.66 -28.24
CA THR A 31 10.84 -9.43 -28.41
C THR A 31 11.66 -10.32 -29.36
N GLU A 32 11.08 -11.21 -30.16
CA GLU A 32 11.85 -11.82 -31.27
C GLU A 32 11.05 -11.90 -32.56
N GLU A 33 11.01 -10.79 -33.32
CA GLU A 33 10.73 -10.84 -34.74
C GLU A 33 11.87 -11.62 -35.44
N ILE A 34 11.58 -12.87 -35.82
CA ILE A 34 12.49 -13.65 -36.66
C ILE A 34 12.57 -12.95 -38.03
N SER A 35 13.77 -12.50 -38.40
CA SER A 35 14.05 -11.74 -39.63
C SER A 35 13.60 -12.51 -40.88
N LYS A 36 12.65 -11.94 -41.62
CA LYS A 36 12.14 -12.42 -42.92
C LYS A 36 13.16 -12.22 -44.05
N GLU A 37 14.22 -13.00 -44.10
CA GLU A 37 15.07 -13.09 -45.29
C GLU A 37 15.52 -14.54 -45.55
N GLN A 38 14.62 -15.35 -46.13
CA GLN A 38 14.88 -16.41 -47.12
C GLN A 38 13.64 -17.32 -47.26
N ILE A 39 12.61 -16.88 -47.99
CA ILE A 39 11.50 -17.77 -48.39
C ILE A 39 12.02 -18.64 -49.55
N GLN A 40 12.54 -19.81 -49.20
CA GLN A 40 12.69 -20.94 -50.12
C GLN A 40 11.48 -21.84 -49.93
N VAL A 41 10.87 -22.33 -51.01
CA VAL A 41 9.65 -23.17 -51.03
C VAL A 41 9.68 -24.21 -49.90
N SER A 42 8.65 -24.21 -49.03
CA SER A 42 8.52 -25.13 -47.90
C SER A 42 8.62 -26.58 -48.40
N GLU A 43 9.70 -27.29 -48.05
CA GLU A 43 10.06 -28.58 -48.66
C GLU A 43 9.23 -29.77 -48.12
N THR A 44 8.57 -29.63 -46.96
CA THR A 44 7.82 -30.74 -46.31
C THR A 44 6.60 -30.24 -45.53
N SER A 45 5.61 -31.10 -45.29
CA SER A 45 4.41 -30.76 -44.48
C SER A 45 4.76 -30.34 -43.05
N HIS A 46 5.82 -30.93 -42.48
CA HIS A 46 6.30 -30.58 -41.15
C HIS A 46 6.89 -29.15 -41.10
N VAL A 47 7.57 -28.71 -42.16
CA VAL A 47 8.08 -27.33 -42.26
C VAL A 47 6.91 -26.35 -42.36
N VAL A 48 5.89 -26.65 -43.18
CA VAL A 48 4.65 -25.84 -43.27
C VAL A 48 3.98 -25.72 -41.89
N ALA A 49 3.88 -26.81 -41.14
CA ALA A 49 3.32 -26.81 -39.79
C ALA A 49 4.13 -25.91 -38.82
N CYS A 50 5.46 -25.96 -38.88
CA CYS A 50 6.34 -25.14 -38.05
C CYS A 50 6.30 -23.66 -38.43
N GLU A 51 6.27 -23.34 -39.73
CA GLU A 51 6.12 -21.97 -40.24
C GLU A 51 4.79 -21.37 -39.78
N PHE A 52 3.68 -22.10 -39.94
CA PHE A 52 2.37 -21.66 -39.48
C PHE A 52 2.31 -21.39 -37.98
N ALA A 53 2.83 -22.31 -37.17
CA ALA A 53 2.84 -22.14 -35.71
C ALA A 53 3.76 -21.00 -35.25
N ALA A 54 4.73 -20.58 -36.07
CA ALA A 54 5.60 -19.44 -35.80
C ALA A 54 4.98 -18.11 -36.24
N GLU A 55 4.23 -18.09 -37.34
CA GLU A 55 3.66 -16.87 -37.94
C GLU A 55 2.27 -16.51 -37.41
N ASP A 56 1.40 -17.49 -37.12
CA ASP A 56 0.05 -17.23 -36.62
C ASP A 56 0.04 -17.06 -35.10
N HIS A 57 -0.41 -15.89 -34.62
CA HIS A 57 -0.42 -15.56 -33.19
C HIS A 57 -1.28 -16.53 -32.34
N THR A 58 -2.38 -17.05 -32.89
CA THR A 58 -3.27 -17.94 -32.13
C THR A 58 -2.71 -19.36 -32.08
N ALA A 59 -2.13 -19.84 -33.17
CA ALA A 59 -1.43 -21.11 -33.23
C ALA A 59 -0.19 -21.10 -32.33
N GLN A 60 0.60 -20.02 -32.35
CA GLN A 60 1.74 -19.82 -31.47
C GLN A 60 1.33 -19.86 -30.01
N LEU A 61 0.27 -19.13 -29.63
CA LEU A 61 -0.29 -19.14 -28.28
C LEU A 61 -0.75 -20.54 -27.84
N CYS A 62 -1.45 -21.28 -28.71
CA CYS A 62 -1.89 -22.65 -28.40
C CYS A 62 -0.70 -23.61 -28.27
N LEU A 63 0.33 -23.48 -29.11
CA LEU A 63 1.57 -24.24 -29.00
C LEU A 63 2.24 -23.99 -27.65
N ARG A 64 2.35 -22.73 -27.25
CA ARG A 64 2.89 -22.31 -25.95
C ARG A 64 2.09 -22.90 -24.78
N ILE A 65 0.76 -22.89 -24.84
CA ILE A 65 -0.12 -23.51 -23.83
C ILE A 65 0.13 -25.03 -23.74
N VAL A 66 0.25 -25.72 -24.87
CA VAL A 66 0.50 -27.17 -24.88
C VAL A 66 1.87 -27.50 -24.28
N GLN A 67 2.92 -26.78 -24.70
CA GLN A 67 4.27 -26.97 -24.16
C GLN A 67 4.32 -26.72 -22.65
N TRP A 68 3.63 -25.68 -22.18
CA TRP A 68 3.53 -25.38 -20.76
C TRP A 68 2.86 -26.52 -19.98
N LEU A 69 1.72 -27.01 -20.44
CA LEU A 69 0.99 -28.12 -19.79
C LEU A 69 1.77 -29.44 -19.83
N GLU A 70 2.41 -29.76 -20.96
CA GLU A 70 3.29 -30.93 -21.08
C GLU A 70 4.49 -30.82 -20.14
N GLY A 71 5.08 -29.62 -20.03
CA GLY A 71 6.17 -29.33 -19.09
C GLY A 71 5.77 -29.49 -17.63
N LEU A 72 4.54 -29.10 -17.25
CA LEU A 72 4.01 -29.33 -15.90
C LEU A 72 3.83 -30.81 -15.61
N ALA A 73 3.21 -31.54 -16.53
CA ALA A 73 3.03 -32.99 -16.39
C ALA A 73 4.37 -33.72 -16.31
N SER A 74 5.36 -33.33 -17.12
CA SER A 74 6.72 -33.88 -17.10
C SER A 74 7.42 -33.66 -15.76
N LYS A 75 7.38 -32.42 -15.22
CA LYS A 75 7.94 -32.11 -13.89
C LYS A 75 7.25 -32.89 -12.77
N ALA A 76 5.93 -33.09 -12.86
CA ALA A 76 5.18 -33.87 -11.89
C ALA A 76 5.62 -35.34 -11.88
N LEU A 77 5.82 -35.94 -13.06
CA LEU A 77 6.36 -37.30 -13.19
C LEU A 77 7.76 -37.44 -12.61
N ASP A 78 8.66 -36.49 -12.90
CA ASP A 78 10.01 -36.50 -12.35
C ASP A 78 10.04 -36.37 -10.82
N LEU A 79 9.13 -35.57 -10.26
CA LEU A 79 8.99 -35.43 -8.81
C LEU A 79 8.47 -36.72 -8.18
N GLU A 80 7.46 -37.35 -8.79
CA GLU A 80 6.93 -38.62 -8.30
C GLU A 80 7.98 -39.74 -8.37
N ALA A 81 8.72 -39.83 -9.47
CA ALA A 81 9.82 -40.78 -9.63
C ALA A 81 10.90 -40.61 -8.56
N LYS A 82 11.21 -39.37 -8.15
CA LYS A 82 12.18 -39.08 -7.08
C LYS A 82 11.68 -39.49 -5.69
N VAL A 83 10.38 -39.35 -5.41
CA VAL A 83 9.82 -39.60 -4.06
C VAL A 83 9.43 -41.06 -3.87
N ARG A 84 8.85 -41.69 -4.90
CA ARG A 84 8.22 -43.03 -4.80
C ARG A 84 8.86 -44.08 -5.71
N GLY A 85 9.81 -43.70 -6.57
CA GLY A 85 10.35 -44.54 -7.63
C GLY A 85 9.52 -44.45 -8.92
N SER A 86 10.08 -44.91 -10.04
CA SER A 86 9.36 -44.91 -11.33
C SER A 86 8.23 -45.93 -11.30
N HIS A 87 6.98 -45.46 -11.38
CA HIS A 87 5.80 -46.33 -11.49
C HIS A 87 5.59 -46.80 -12.92
N VAL A 88 5.92 -45.96 -13.90
CA VAL A 88 5.76 -46.23 -15.34
C VAL A 88 6.60 -47.45 -15.74
N GLY A 89 5.95 -48.44 -16.34
CA GLY A 89 6.60 -49.65 -16.84
C GLY A 89 7.18 -50.59 -15.77
N SER A 90 6.95 -50.34 -14.48
CA SER A 90 7.50 -51.15 -13.37
C SER A 90 6.97 -52.58 -13.32
N TYR A 91 5.81 -52.84 -13.93
CA TYR A 91 5.10 -54.12 -13.93
C TYR A 91 5.30 -54.95 -15.21
N LEU A 92 6.17 -54.51 -16.13
CA LEU A 92 6.32 -55.16 -17.44
C LEU A 92 6.74 -56.63 -17.31
N PRO A 93 5.97 -57.58 -17.87
CA PRO A 93 6.30 -58.99 -17.77
C PRO A 93 7.45 -59.37 -18.71
N SER A 94 8.36 -60.21 -18.22
CA SER A 94 9.44 -60.80 -19.06
C SER A 94 8.97 -61.94 -19.97
N SER A 95 7.67 -62.29 -19.92
CA SER A 95 7.10 -63.50 -20.53
C SER A 95 6.56 -63.31 -21.96
N GLY A 96 6.72 -62.12 -22.55
CA GLY A 96 6.25 -61.78 -23.89
C GLY A 96 4.78 -61.37 -23.96
N VAL A 97 4.37 -60.90 -25.14
CA VAL A 97 3.02 -60.35 -25.41
C VAL A 97 1.95 -61.43 -25.32
N TRP A 98 0.81 -61.09 -24.68
CA TRP A 98 -0.39 -61.93 -24.55
C TRP A 98 -0.08 -63.37 -24.11
N HIS A 99 0.85 -63.51 -23.17
CA HIS A 99 1.39 -64.78 -22.77
C HIS A 99 0.32 -65.72 -22.17
N HIS A 100 -0.69 -65.18 -21.47
CA HIS A 100 -1.78 -65.98 -20.94
C HIS A 100 -2.66 -66.52 -22.07
N THR A 101 -3.01 -65.68 -23.04
CA THR A 101 -3.81 -66.03 -24.23
C THR A 101 -3.05 -67.03 -25.11
N GLN A 102 -1.74 -66.83 -25.31
CA GLN A 102 -0.90 -67.80 -26.01
C GLN A 102 -0.91 -69.17 -25.33
N ARG A 103 -0.80 -69.23 -24.00
CA ARG A 103 -0.87 -70.49 -23.25
C ARG A 103 -2.26 -71.12 -23.32
N HIS A 104 -3.31 -70.33 -23.33
CA HIS A 104 -4.68 -70.80 -23.48
C HIS A 104 -4.90 -71.47 -24.84
N LEU A 105 -4.44 -70.83 -25.92
CA LEU A 105 -4.52 -71.38 -27.28
C LEU A 105 -3.70 -72.66 -27.45
N LYS A 106 -2.49 -72.71 -26.87
CA LYS A 106 -1.66 -73.93 -26.87
C LYS A 106 -2.30 -75.13 -26.18
N LYS A 107 -3.24 -74.91 -25.25
CA LYS A 107 -3.98 -75.97 -24.56
C LYS A 107 -5.16 -76.53 -25.37
N GLY A 108 -5.45 -75.97 -26.55
CA GLY A 108 -6.52 -76.45 -27.43
C GLY A 108 -7.93 -76.10 -26.96
N ASN A 109 -8.08 -75.15 -26.02
CA ASN A 109 -9.38 -74.65 -25.60
C ASN A 109 -9.94 -73.71 -26.69
N SER A 110 -11.02 -74.13 -27.37
CA SER A 110 -11.70 -73.30 -28.37
C SER A 110 -12.91 -72.58 -27.76
N ASP A 111 -12.69 -71.37 -27.24
CA ASP A 111 -13.77 -70.44 -26.95
C ASP A 111 -13.98 -69.52 -28.15
N ARG A 112 -15.23 -69.37 -28.61
CA ARG A 112 -15.56 -68.47 -29.73
C ARG A 112 -15.39 -66.99 -29.39
N ASN A 113 -15.29 -66.66 -28.10
CA ASN A 113 -15.13 -65.29 -27.62
C ASN A 113 -13.65 -64.89 -27.44
N ILE A 114 -12.70 -65.83 -27.62
CA ILE A 114 -11.26 -65.59 -27.46
C ILE A 114 -10.58 -65.61 -28.82
N VAL A 115 -9.65 -64.68 -29.05
CA VAL A 115 -8.89 -64.61 -30.31
C VAL A 115 -8.15 -65.91 -30.63
N HIS A 116 -8.11 -66.28 -31.91
CA HIS A 116 -7.42 -67.46 -32.41
C HIS A 116 -6.02 -67.16 -32.95
N HIS A 117 -5.75 -65.90 -33.30
CA HIS A 117 -4.44 -65.43 -33.73
C HIS A 117 -3.82 -64.46 -32.70
N LEU A 118 -2.49 -64.34 -32.70
CA LEU A 118 -1.71 -63.54 -31.75
C LEU A 118 -1.07 -62.31 -32.40
N ASP A 119 -1.52 -61.92 -33.58
CA ASP A 119 -1.20 -60.63 -34.20
C ASP A 119 -2.02 -59.50 -33.60
N PHE A 120 -1.46 -58.28 -33.64
CA PHE A 120 -1.99 -57.13 -32.90
C PHE A 120 -3.40 -56.71 -33.35
N ASP A 121 -3.80 -57.03 -34.59
CA ASP A 121 -5.13 -56.74 -35.15
C ASP A 121 -6.13 -57.87 -34.91
N ALA A 122 -5.73 -59.02 -34.34
CA ALA A 122 -6.61 -60.16 -34.10
C ALA A 122 -7.88 -59.81 -33.29
N PRO A 123 -7.82 -59.00 -32.21
CA PRO A 123 -9.02 -58.62 -31.47
C PRO A 123 -10.03 -57.85 -32.33
N THR A 124 -9.54 -56.99 -33.21
CA THR A 124 -10.36 -56.15 -34.09
C THR A 124 -10.87 -56.93 -35.30
N ARG A 125 -10.02 -57.75 -35.92
CA ARG A 125 -10.32 -58.54 -37.13
C ARG A 125 -11.28 -59.68 -36.83
N GLU A 126 -11.11 -60.35 -35.70
CA GLU A 126 -11.94 -61.49 -35.29
C GLU A 126 -13.15 -61.07 -34.45
N ASN A 127 -13.20 -59.81 -34.01
CA ASN A 127 -14.20 -59.29 -33.07
C ASN A 127 -14.31 -60.18 -31.81
N ALA A 128 -13.15 -60.56 -31.27
CA ALA A 128 -12.97 -61.45 -30.13
C ALA A 128 -12.01 -60.82 -29.10
N ASN A 129 -12.02 -61.30 -27.86
CA ASN A 129 -11.20 -60.73 -26.79
C ASN A 129 -9.93 -61.54 -26.52
N ILE A 130 -8.90 -60.87 -26.02
CA ILE A 130 -7.80 -61.56 -25.32
C ILE A 130 -8.24 -61.91 -23.89
N LEU A 131 -7.49 -62.77 -23.20
CA LEU A 131 -7.81 -63.10 -21.82
C LEU A 131 -7.78 -61.85 -20.91
N PRO A 132 -8.61 -61.80 -19.85
CA PRO A 132 -8.73 -60.61 -19.00
C PRO A 132 -7.41 -60.13 -18.38
N ASP A 133 -6.50 -61.04 -18.03
CA ASP A 133 -5.19 -60.70 -17.46
C ASP A 133 -4.31 -59.97 -18.48
N ASP A 134 -4.27 -60.46 -19.73
CA ASP A 134 -3.52 -59.81 -20.81
C ASP A 134 -4.19 -58.46 -21.19
N LYS A 135 -5.53 -58.41 -21.22
CA LYS A 135 -6.28 -57.16 -21.45
C LYS A 135 -5.96 -56.10 -20.40
N LYS A 136 -5.88 -56.50 -19.12
CA LYS A 136 -5.52 -55.59 -18.03
C LYS A 136 -4.08 -55.11 -18.14
N GLN A 137 -3.15 -55.97 -18.57
CA GLN A 137 -1.76 -55.59 -18.82
C GLN A 137 -1.65 -54.57 -19.96
N ASP A 138 -2.36 -54.79 -21.06
CA ASP A 138 -2.42 -53.83 -22.18
C ASP A 138 -3.01 -52.49 -21.74
N GLU A 139 -4.10 -52.51 -20.98
CA GLU A 139 -4.74 -51.29 -20.50
C GLU A 139 -3.80 -50.49 -19.56
N SER A 140 -3.04 -51.18 -18.70
CA SER A 140 -2.05 -50.54 -17.81
C SER A 140 -0.88 -49.95 -18.62
N LEU A 141 -0.38 -50.68 -19.61
CA LEU A 141 0.67 -50.19 -20.51
C LEU A 141 0.23 -48.92 -21.23
N LEU A 142 -1.00 -48.91 -21.73
CA LEU A 142 -1.55 -47.77 -22.46
C LEU A 142 -1.90 -46.59 -21.55
N GLU A 143 -2.24 -46.83 -20.29
CA GLU A 143 -2.37 -45.78 -19.27
C GLU A 143 -1.04 -45.06 -19.02
N ASP A 144 0.05 -45.82 -18.93
CA ASP A 144 1.41 -45.27 -18.80
C ASP A 144 1.82 -44.50 -20.07
N VAL A 145 1.54 -45.06 -21.25
CA VAL A 145 1.78 -44.39 -22.54
C VAL A 145 0.99 -43.09 -22.63
N TRP A 146 -0.29 -43.10 -22.26
CA TRP A 146 -1.14 -41.90 -22.20
C TRP A 146 -0.54 -40.84 -21.27
N THR A 147 -0.03 -41.27 -20.11
CA THR A 147 0.61 -40.38 -19.14
C THR A 147 1.90 -39.76 -19.69
N LEU A 148 2.75 -40.53 -20.38
CA LEU A 148 3.96 -40.03 -21.02
C LEU A 148 3.66 -39.08 -22.19
N LEU A 149 2.63 -39.36 -23.00
CA LEU A 149 2.21 -38.48 -24.09
C LEU A 149 1.71 -37.12 -23.58
N ARG A 150 0.94 -37.09 -22.49
CA ARG A 150 0.52 -35.85 -21.82
C ARG A 150 1.67 -35.05 -21.22
N ALA A 151 2.82 -35.69 -20.98
CA ALA A 151 4.04 -35.06 -20.50
C ALA A 151 5.00 -34.66 -21.63
N GLY A 152 4.61 -34.82 -22.91
CA GLY A 152 5.48 -34.56 -24.05
C GLY A 152 6.67 -35.52 -24.18
N ARG A 153 6.67 -36.64 -23.45
CA ARG A 153 7.77 -37.63 -23.41
C ARG A 153 7.54 -38.75 -24.43
N LEU A 154 7.41 -38.37 -25.71
CA LEU A 154 7.05 -39.28 -26.80
C LEU A 154 8.08 -40.40 -27.00
N GLU A 155 9.36 -40.09 -26.89
CA GLU A 155 10.46 -41.04 -27.04
C GLU A 155 10.39 -42.13 -25.97
N GLU A 156 10.13 -41.75 -24.72
CA GLU A 156 9.98 -42.68 -23.60
C GLU A 156 8.73 -43.54 -23.74
N ALA A 157 7.63 -42.97 -24.26
CA ALA A 157 6.43 -43.75 -24.56
C ALA A 157 6.70 -44.83 -25.61
N CYS A 158 7.50 -44.50 -26.63
CA CYS A 158 7.96 -45.45 -27.63
C CYS A 158 8.91 -46.52 -27.05
N GLU A 159 9.86 -46.13 -26.22
CA GLU A 159 10.76 -47.06 -25.53
C GLU A 159 10.01 -48.00 -24.60
N LEU A 160 8.99 -47.50 -23.90
CA LEU A 160 8.11 -48.29 -23.07
C LEU A 160 7.38 -49.36 -23.88
N CYS A 161 6.79 -48.98 -25.03
CA CYS A 161 6.14 -49.93 -25.93
C CYS A 161 7.12 -51.01 -26.46
N ARG A 162 8.35 -50.61 -26.83
CA ARG A 162 9.39 -51.55 -27.28
C ARG A 162 9.80 -52.51 -26.17
N SER A 163 9.98 -51.99 -24.95
CA SER A 163 10.36 -52.77 -23.76
C SER A 163 9.27 -53.75 -23.35
N ALA A 164 8.00 -53.42 -23.59
CA ALA A 164 6.85 -54.30 -23.40
C ALA A 164 6.74 -55.40 -24.49
N GLY A 165 7.63 -55.42 -25.49
CA GLY A 165 7.57 -56.35 -26.61
C GLY A 165 6.52 -55.96 -27.66
N GLN A 166 6.04 -54.72 -27.65
CA GLN A 166 4.99 -54.21 -28.53
C GLN A 166 5.51 -53.10 -29.47
N PRO A 167 6.51 -53.38 -30.33
CA PRO A 167 7.15 -52.37 -31.18
C PRO A 167 6.18 -51.76 -32.21
N TRP A 168 5.09 -52.43 -32.58
CA TRP A 168 4.08 -51.86 -33.49
C TRP A 168 3.40 -50.63 -32.89
N ARG A 169 3.16 -50.61 -31.57
CA ARG A 169 2.61 -49.43 -30.88
C ARG A 169 3.59 -48.26 -30.96
N ALA A 170 4.87 -48.50 -30.73
CA ALA A 170 5.91 -47.47 -30.91
C ALA A 170 5.94 -46.93 -32.35
N SER A 171 5.86 -47.80 -33.36
CA SER A 171 5.81 -47.38 -34.77
C SER A 171 4.55 -46.57 -35.11
N SER A 172 3.42 -46.85 -34.44
CA SER A 172 2.18 -46.10 -34.64
C SER A 172 2.18 -44.72 -33.95
N LEU A 173 2.92 -44.57 -32.85
CA LEU A 173 3.08 -43.32 -32.09
C LEU A 173 4.05 -42.34 -32.75
N CYS A 174 5.13 -42.85 -33.36
CA CYS A 174 6.13 -42.06 -34.07
C CYS A 174 6.20 -42.48 -35.55
N PRO A 175 5.27 -42.01 -36.41
CA PRO A 175 5.32 -42.27 -37.84
C PRO A 175 6.56 -41.64 -38.51
N PHE A 176 6.77 -41.98 -39.78
CA PHE A 176 7.81 -41.40 -40.66
C PHE A 176 9.25 -41.46 -40.13
N GLY A 177 9.61 -42.60 -39.50
CA GLY A 177 11.00 -42.88 -39.14
C GLY A 177 11.43 -42.33 -37.78
N GLY A 178 10.50 -42.15 -36.84
CA GLY A 178 10.82 -41.70 -35.48
C GLY A 178 10.83 -40.18 -35.31
N LEU A 179 10.21 -39.44 -36.23
CA LEU A 179 10.13 -37.99 -36.15
C LEU A 179 9.01 -37.56 -35.21
N ASN A 180 9.32 -36.63 -34.30
CA ASN A 180 8.28 -35.85 -33.64
C ASN A 180 7.76 -34.82 -34.64
N LEU A 181 6.51 -34.96 -35.01
CA LEU A 181 5.82 -34.14 -36.01
C LEU A 181 5.09 -32.95 -35.40
N PHE A 182 5.14 -32.79 -34.08
CA PHE A 182 4.54 -31.66 -33.40
C PHE A 182 5.33 -30.38 -33.74
N PRO A 183 4.67 -29.28 -34.14
CA PRO A 183 5.36 -28.08 -34.59
C PRO A 183 6.26 -27.50 -33.49
N SER A 184 7.47 -27.09 -33.85
CA SER A 184 8.42 -26.47 -32.93
C SER A 184 9.31 -25.44 -33.63
N VAL A 185 9.64 -24.36 -32.93
CA VAL A 185 10.52 -23.29 -33.45
C VAL A 185 11.94 -23.84 -33.61
N GLU A 186 12.37 -24.73 -32.73
CA GLU A 186 13.68 -25.39 -32.80
C GLU A 186 13.84 -26.23 -34.06
N ALA A 187 12.77 -26.89 -34.53
CA ALA A 187 12.79 -27.65 -35.77
C ALA A 187 12.87 -26.76 -37.02
N LEU A 188 12.30 -25.55 -36.96
CA LEU A 188 12.40 -24.55 -38.02
C LEU A 188 13.85 -24.01 -38.12
N VAL A 189 14.46 -23.65 -36.99
CA VAL A 189 15.83 -23.10 -36.93
C VAL A 189 16.91 -24.12 -37.30
N LYS A 190 16.71 -25.41 -36.97
CA LYS A 190 17.66 -26.49 -37.31
C LYS A 190 17.64 -26.88 -38.80
N ASN A 191 16.92 -26.15 -39.65
CA ASN A 191 16.82 -26.33 -41.10
C ASN A 191 16.33 -27.75 -41.43
N GLY A 192 15.04 -28.00 -41.14
CA GLY A 192 14.30 -29.28 -41.16
C GLY A 192 14.39 -30.15 -42.42
N LYS A 193 15.60 -30.50 -42.85
CA LYS A 193 15.90 -31.39 -43.98
C LYS A 193 15.96 -32.83 -43.50
N ASN A 194 14.83 -33.32 -42.97
CA ASN A 194 14.73 -34.74 -42.73
C ASN A 194 14.59 -35.47 -44.07
N ARG A 195 15.69 -36.07 -44.54
CA ARG A 195 15.77 -36.78 -45.82
C ARG A 195 14.74 -37.89 -45.95
N THR A 196 14.35 -38.52 -44.84
CA THR A 196 13.35 -39.60 -44.83
C THR A 196 11.96 -39.05 -45.10
N LEU A 197 11.56 -37.97 -44.42
CA LEU A 197 10.26 -37.33 -44.66
C LEU A 197 10.20 -36.72 -46.07
N GLN A 198 11.26 -36.05 -46.49
CA GLN A 198 11.37 -35.49 -47.85
C GLN A 198 11.22 -36.57 -48.93
N ALA A 199 11.82 -37.75 -48.75
CA ALA A 199 11.68 -38.85 -49.70
C ALA A 199 10.23 -39.37 -49.76
N VAL A 200 9.59 -39.56 -48.60
CA VAL A 200 8.20 -40.03 -48.50
C VAL A 200 7.24 -39.05 -49.19
N GLU A 201 7.42 -37.75 -48.96
CA GLU A 201 6.57 -36.71 -49.52
C GLU A 201 6.89 -36.40 -50.99
N PHE A 202 8.11 -36.64 -51.45
CA PHE A 202 8.45 -36.60 -52.86
C PHE A 202 7.73 -37.72 -53.64
N GLU A 203 7.61 -38.91 -53.06
CA GLU A 203 6.93 -40.05 -53.68
C GLU A 203 5.40 -39.96 -53.63
N SER A 204 4.84 -39.48 -52.51
CA SER A 204 3.39 -39.52 -52.24
C SER A 204 2.67 -38.17 -52.37
N GLY A 205 3.43 -37.08 -52.51
CA GLY A 205 2.93 -35.71 -52.35
C GLY A 205 3.04 -35.21 -50.89
N ILE A 206 3.23 -33.90 -50.74
CA ILE A 206 3.33 -33.21 -49.44
C ILE A 206 2.05 -33.46 -48.63
N GLY A 207 2.17 -33.87 -47.37
CA GLY A 207 1.02 -34.03 -46.47
C GLY A 207 0.11 -35.24 -46.74
N HIS A 208 0.26 -35.96 -47.86
CA HIS A 208 -0.62 -37.09 -48.19
C HIS A 208 -0.53 -38.23 -47.15
N GLN A 209 0.69 -38.69 -46.85
CA GLN A 209 0.90 -39.75 -45.86
C GLN A 209 0.56 -39.31 -44.43
N TRP A 210 0.73 -38.01 -44.14
CA TRP A 210 0.32 -37.41 -42.88
C TRP A 210 -1.20 -37.54 -42.67
N HIS A 211 -2.00 -37.12 -43.65
CA HIS A 211 -3.46 -37.23 -43.58
C HIS A 211 -3.92 -38.68 -43.49
N LEU A 212 -3.29 -39.59 -44.24
CA LEU A 212 -3.59 -41.02 -44.17
C LEU A 212 -3.32 -41.60 -42.76
N TRP A 213 -2.19 -41.24 -42.15
CA TRP A 213 -1.86 -41.69 -40.79
C TRP A 213 -2.86 -41.15 -39.75
N LYS A 214 -3.27 -39.90 -39.89
CA LYS A 214 -4.29 -39.29 -39.03
C LYS A 214 -5.66 -39.96 -39.19
N TRP A 215 -6.06 -40.27 -40.43
CA TRP A 215 -7.28 -41.02 -40.73
C TRP A 215 -7.24 -42.43 -40.11
N ALA A 216 -6.12 -43.14 -40.28
CA ALA A 216 -5.91 -44.45 -39.68
C ALA A 216 -6.00 -44.39 -38.14
N SER A 217 -5.41 -43.35 -37.54
CA SER A 217 -5.47 -43.11 -36.09
C SER A 217 -6.90 -42.80 -35.62
N TYR A 218 -7.68 -42.05 -36.39
CA TYR A 218 -9.09 -41.81 -36.09
C TYR A 218 -9.90 -43.11 -36.10
N CYS A 219 -9.78 -43.90 -37.17
CA CYS A 219 -10.43 -45.22 -37.28
C CYS A 219 -10.03 -46.15 -36.13
N ALA A 220 -8.74 -46.19 -35.78
CA ALA A 220 -8.23 -46.95 -34.65
C ALA A 220 -8.83 -46.48 -33.32
N SER A 221 -8.94 -45.16 -33.11
CA SER A 221 -9.51 -44.58 -31.88
C SER A 221 -10.99 -44.95 -31.69
N GLU A 222 -11.81 -44.86 -32.75
CA GLU A 222 -13.23 -45.20 -32.67
C GLU A 222 -13.43 -46.71 -32.50
N LYS A 223 -12.71 -47.53 -33.28
CA LYS A 223 -12.87 -48.98 -33.24
C LYS A 223 -12.41 -49.59 -31.91
N THR A 224 -11.32 -49.06 -31.35
CA THR A 224 -10.83 -49.55 -30.05
C THR A 224 -11.75 -49.16 -28.91
N ALA A 225 -12.39 -47.97 -28.99
CA ALA A 225 -13.39 -47.55 -28.03
C ALA A 225 -14.63 -48.47 -28.03
N GLU A 226 -15.05 -48.97 -29.21
CA GLU A 226 -16.14 -49.97 -29.32
C GLU A 226 -15.80 -51.29 -28.60
N LEU A 227 -14.53 -51.70 -28.65
CA LEU A 227 -14.02 -52.91 -28.00
C LEU A 227 -13.73 -52.73 -26.49
N GLY A 228 -13.99 -51.52 -25.97
CA GLY A 228 -13.86 -51.16 -24.57
C GLY A 228 -12.44 -50.85 -24.09
N GLY A 229 -11.49 -50.62 -25.00
CA GLY A 229 -10.16 -50.12 -24.66
C GLY A 229 -10.20 -48.61 -24.47
N LYS A 230 -9.95 -48.13 -23.25
CA LYS A 230 -10.11 -46.69 -22.92
C LYS A 230 -8.86 -45.92 -23.28
N TYR A 231 -7.71 -46.34 -22.74
CA TYR A 231 -6.45 -45.63 -22.93
C TYR A 231 -5.92 -45.79 -24.35
N GLU A 232 -6.08 -46.97 -24.98
CA GLU A 232 -5.71 -47.17 -26.38
C GLU A 232 -6.47 -46.22 -27.32
N ALA A 233 -7.79 -46.10 -27.11
CA ALA A 233 -8.61 -45.18 -27.88
C ALA A 233 -8.13 -43.73 -27.70
N ALA A 234 -7.80 -43.32 -26.48
CA ALA A 234 -7.32 -41.97 -26.20
C ALA A 234 -5.93 -41.69 -26.77
N VAL A 235 -5.01 -42.68 -26.73
CA VAL A 235 -3.67 -42.60 -27.32
C VAL A 235 -3.76 -42.34 -28.83
N TYR A 236 -4.58 -43.10 -29.54
CA TYR A 236 -4.80 -42.87 -30.98
C TYR A 236 -5.58 -41.59 -31.26
N ALA A 237 -6.54 -41.25 -30.40
CA ALA A 237 -7.30 -40.01 -30.50
C ALA A 237 -6.43 -38.75 -30.37
N ALA A 238 -5.38 -38.78 -29.52
CA ALA A 238 -4.43 -37.69 -29.37
C ALA A 238 -3.62 -37.43 -30.65
N GLN A 239 -3.39 -38.46 -31.46
CA GLN A 239 -2.69 -38.33 -32.73
C GLN A 239 -3.57 -37.66 -33.79
N CYS A 240 -4.87 -37.91 -33.78
CA CYS A 240 -5.83 -37.38 -34.77
C CYS A 240 -6.76 -36.27 -34.23
N SER A 241 -6.46 -35.66 -33.08
CA SER A 241 -7.26 -34.58 -32.48
C SER A 241 -8.73 -34.95 -32.16
N ASN A 242 -9.02 -36.23 -31.89
CA ASN A 242 -10.39 -36.72 -31.61
C ASN A 242 -10.79 -36.49 -30.12
N LEU A 243 -11.27 -35.28 -29.82
CA LEU A 243 -11.64 -34.85 -28.48
C LEU A 243 -12.67 -35.75 -27.79
N LYS A 244 -13.63 -36.31 -28.55
CA LYS A 244 -14.66 -37.22 -28.02
C LYS A 244 -14.07 -38.39 -27.25
N ARG A 245 -12.88 -38.87 -27.65
CA ARG A 245 -12.21 -40.02 -27.03
C ARG A 245 -11.14 -39.63 -26.02
N MET A 246 -10.60 -38.40 -26.09
CA MET A 246 -9.61 -37.89 -25.14
C MET A 246 -10.24 -37.34 -23.85
N LEU A 247 -11.26 -36.49 -23.98
CA LEU A 247 -11.84 -35.74 -22.85
C LEU A 247 -12.38 -36.62 -21.71
N PRO A 248 -13.01 -37.79 -21.96
CA PRO A 248 -13.49 -38.65 -20.88
C PRO A 248 -12.41 -39.17 -19.93
N LEU A 249 -11.14 -39.16 -20.33
CA LEU A 249 -10.00 -39.56 -19.50
C LEU A 249 -9.28 -38.38 -18.85
N CYS A 250 -9.72 -37.16 -19.11
CA CYS A 250 -9.16 -35.94 -18.54
C CYS A 250 -9.86 -35.62 -17.22
N THR A 251 -9.25 -36.03 -16.10
CA THR A 251 -9.85 -35.91 -14.75
C THR A 251 -9.49 -34.60 -14.03
N ASP A 252 -8.60 -33.81 -14.60
CA ASP A 252 -8.09 -32.55 -14.07
C ASP A 252 -8.05 -31.47 -15.16
N TRP A 253 -8.07 -30.20 -14.76
CA TRP A 253 -8.14 -29.07 -15.67
C TRP A 253 -6.94 -29.02 -16.63
N GLU A 254 -5.73 -29.34 -16.17
CA GLU A 254 -4.53 -29.37 -17.00
C GLU A 254 -4.69 -30.35 -18.17
N SER A 255 -5.13 -31.57 -17.88
CA SER A 255 -5.34 -32.62 -18.88
C SER A 255 -6.42 -32.26 -19.89
N ALA A 256 -7.53 -31.67 -19.43
CA ALA A 256 -8.62 -31.25 -20.30
C ALA A 256 -8.21 -30.06 -21.18
N CYS A 257 -7.55 -29.05 -20.59
CA CYS A 257 -7.03 -27.89 -21.30
C CYS A 257 -5.98 -28.30 -22.34
N TRP A 258 -5.07 -29.22 -21.99
CA TRP A 258 -4.08 -29.79 -22.89
C TRP A 258 -4.74 -30.49 -24.08
N ALA A 259 -5.71 -31.38 -23.81
CA ALA A 259 -6.40 -32.12 -24.86
C ALA A 259 -7.09 -31.17 -25.85
N MET A 260 -7.74 -30.12 -25.34
CA MET A 260 -8.39 -29.12 -26.17
C MET A 260 -7.42 -28.26 -26.96
N ALA A 261 -6.39 -27.69 -26.33
CA ALA A 261 -5.40 -26.83 -27.00
C ALA A 261 -4.60 -27.61 -28.05
N LYS A 262 -4.17 -28.84 -27.72
CA LYS A 262 -3.43 -29.73 -28.63
C LYS A 262 -4.29 -30.15 -29.82
N SER A 263 -5.56 -30.51 -29.59
CA SER A 263 -6.47 -30.91 -30.66
C SER A 263 -6.80 -29.75 -31.59
N TRP A 264 -7.04 -28.56 -31.03
CA TRP A 264 -7.33 -27.35 -31.80
C TRP A 264 -6.12 -26.97 -32.67
N LEU A 265 -4.92 -26.90 -32.07
CA LEU A 265 -3.69 -26.62 -32.81
C LEU A 265 -3.44 -27.67 -33.90
N GLY A 266 -3.60 -28.95 -33.58
CA GLY A 266 -3.45 -30.04 -34.55
C GLY A 266 -4.36 -29.87 -35.76
N VAL A 267 -5.64 -29.53 -35.54
CA VAL A 267 -6.59 -29.29 -36.63
C VAL A 267 -6.24 -28.05 -37.46
N GLN A 268 -5.79 -26.95 -36.83
CA GLN A 268 -5.36 -25.77 -37.58
C GLN A 268 -4.13 -26.06 -38.46
N VAL A 269 -3.16 -26.80 -37.92
CA VAL A 269 -2.00 -27.28 -38.68
C VAL A 269 -2.45 -28.17 -39.85
N ASP A 270 -3.37 -29.10 -39.60
CA ASP A 270 -3.89 -30.00 -40.64
C ASP A 270 -4.56 -29.20 -41.78
N LEU A 271 -5.37 -28.18 -41.45
CA LEU A 271 -6.00 -27.29 -42.43
C LEU A 271 -4.98 -26.48 -43.23
N GLU A 272 -3.92 -26.00 -42.59
CA GLU A 272 -2.87 -25.22 -43.24
C GLU A 272 -1.99 -26.08 -44.17
N VAL A 273 -1.66 -27.31 -43.75
CA VAL A 273 -1.00 -28.29 -44.61
C VAL A 273 -1.87 -28.61 -45.83
N THR A 274 -3.18 -28.75 -45.66
CA THR A 274 -4.13 -28.94 -46.77
C THR A 274 -4.19 -27.71 -47.69
N ARG A 275 -4.11 -26.49 -47.16
CA ARG A 275 -4.10 -25.23 -47.95
C ARG A 275 -2.91 -25.18 -48.91
N SER A 276 -1.77 -25.70 -48.49
CA SER A 276 -0.52 -25.70 -49.24
C SER A 276 -0.46 -26.75 -50.38
N LEU A 277 -1.50 -27.56 -50.57
CA LEU A 277 -1.63 -28.53 -51.68
C LEU A 277 -2.07 -27.89 -53.02
N PRO A 278 -1.71 -28.47 -54.18
CA PRO A 278 -2.25 -28.06 -55.49
C PRO A 278 -3.78 -28.30 -55.55
N GLY A 279 -4.58 -27.23 -55.68
CA GLY A 279 -6.05 -27.29 -55.58
C GLY A 279 -6.60 -27.19 -54.14
N GLY A 280 -5.72 -27.09 -53.15
CA GLY A 280 -6.06 -27.00 -51.72
C GLY A 280 -6.79 -25.72 -51.31
N VAL A 281 -6.72 -24.66 -52.12
CA VAL A 281 -7.41 -23.38 -51.85
C VAL A 281 -8.94 -23.53 -51.90
N ASP A 282 -9.48 -24.34 -52.82
CA ASP A 282 -10.92 -24.58 -52.95
C ASP A 282 -11.44 -25.53 -51.86
N GLN A 283 -10.64 -26.55 -51.50
CA GLN A 283 -10.94 -27.45 -50.37
C GLN A 283 -10.87 -26.71 -49.02
N HIS A 284 -9.83 -25.92 -48.78
CA HIS A 284 -9.68 -25.10 -47.58
C HIS A 284 -10.81 -24.07 -47.42
N ARG A 285 -11.27 -23.43 -48.52
CA ARG A 285 -12.47 -22.57 -48.49
C ARG A 285 -13.72 -23.35 -48.08
N THR A 286 -13.94 -24.52 -48.69
CA THR A 286 -15.08 -25.39 -48.36
C THR A 286 -15.08 -25.82 -46.88
N PHE A 287 -13.92 -26.17 -46.32
CA PHE A 287 -13.79 -26.52 -44.90
C PHE A 287 -13.97 -25.31 -43.97
N ARG A 288 -13.49 -24.12 -44.35
CA ARG A 288 -13.70 -22.89 -43.59
C ARG A 288 -15.17 -22.46 -43.57
N ASP A 289 -15.87 -22.57 -44.70
CA ASP A 289 -17.30 -22.25 -44.81
C ASP A 289 -18.16 -23.21 -43.96
N LEU A 290 -17.80 -24.51 -43.91
CA LEU A 290 -18.41 -25.51 -43.01
C LEU A 290 -18.15 -25.23 -41.52
N ILE A 291 -17.01 -24.63 -41.19
CA ILE A 291 -16.70 -24.20 -39.82
C ILE A 291 -17.53 -22.95 -39.45
N ASP A 292 -17.89 -22.08 -40.41
CA ASP A 292 -18.64 -20.85 -40.19
C ASP A 292 -20.18 -21.05 -40.15
N GLU A 293 -20.75 -22.02 -40.86
CA GLU A 293 -22.20 -22.29 -40.86
C GLU A 293 -22.70 -23.08 -39.62
N SER A 294 -23.93 -22.81 -39.14
CA SER A 294 -24.51 -23.44 -37.93
C SER A 294 -24.77 -24.95 -38.13
N PRO A 295 -24.66 -25.78 -37.07
CA PRO A 295 -24.83 -27.24 -37.17
C PRO A 295 -26.32 -27.59 -37.31
N GLY A 296 -26.86 -27.46 -38.51
CA GLY A 296 -28.26 -27.76 -38.78
C GLY A 296 -28.65 -27.97 -40.25
N HIS A 297 -27.71 -27.85 -41.20
CA HIS A 297 -28.08 -27.93 -42.61
C HIS A 297 -26.98 -28.49 -43.53
N VAL A 298 -26.52 -29.71 -43.28
CA VAL A 298 -25.75 -30.45 -44.30
C VAL A 298 -26.21 -31.91 -44.33
N ASP A 299 -27.31 -32.16 -45.06
CA ASP A 299 -27.73 -33.51 -45.48
C ASP A 299 -27.19 -33.79 -46.90
N GLY A 300 -25.86 -33.62 -47.05
CA GLY A 300 -25.12 -33.84 -48.28
C GLY A 300 -24.08 -34.93 -48.07
N SER A 301 -24.25 -36.07 -48.75
CA SER A 301 -23.30 -37.19 -48.77
C SER A 301 -21.97 -36.76 -49.39
N PHE A 302 -21.05 -36.21 -48.60
CA PHE A 302 -19.64 -36.08 -48.96
C PHE A 302 -19.02 -37.48 -48.97
N ASP A 303 -18.22 -37.76 -50.00
CA ASP A 303 -17.53 -39.04 -50.16
C ASP A 303 -16.51 -39.20 -49.01
N ASN A 304 -16.79 -40.12 -48.09
CA ASN A 304 -15.97 -40.44 -46.91
C ASN A 304 -14.69 -41.21 -47.31
N GLY A 305 -13.94 -40.67 -48.27
CA GLY A 305 -12.68 -41.23 -48.73
C GLY A 305 -11.49 -40.76 -47.87
N PRO A 306 -10.39 -41.53 -47.83
CA PRO A 306 -9.17 -41.22 -47.08
C PRO A 306 -8.43 -39.95 -47.56
N GLU A 307 -8.88 -39.32 -48.65
CA GLU A 307 -8.32 -38.08 -49.20
C GLU A 307 -8.86 -36.82 -48.50
N ASN A 308 -9.96 -36.92 -47.74
CA ASN A 308 -10.56 -35.81 -46.99
C ASN A 308 -10.43 -36.07 -45.48
N TRP A 309 -9.94 -35.07 -44.73
CA TRP A 309 -9.87 -35.14 -43.27
C TRP A 309 -11.26 -35.43 -42.65
N PRO A 310 -11.38 -36.20 -41.53
CA PRO A 310 -12.68 -36.53 -40.99
C PRO A 310 -13.43 -35.26 -40.55
N ILE A 311 -14.52 -34.95 -41.25
CA ILE A 311 -15.45 -33.85 -40.91
C ILE A 311 -15.93 -33.99 -39.45
N GLN A 312 -16.03 -35.22 -38.95
CA GLN A 312 -16.39 -35.54 -37.57
C GLN A 312 -15.38 -35.01 -36.53
N VAL A 313 -14.09 -34.89 -36.87
CA VAL A 313 -13.07 -34.31 -36.00
C VAL A 313 -13.10 -32.78 -36.08
N LEU A 314 -13.35 -32.22 -37.26
CA LEU A 314 -13.52 -30.76 -37.44
C LEU A 314 -14.71 -30.24 -36.62
N ASN A 315 -15.84 -30.94 -36.69
CA ASN A 315 -17.06 -30.58 -35.96
C ASN A 315 -16.90 -30.60 -34.43
N GLN A 316 -15.88 -31.29 -33.91
CA GLN A 316 -15.58 -31.29 -32.47
C GLN A 316 -14.85 -30.03 -32.02
N GLN A 317 -14.12 -29.36 -32.92
CA GLN A 317 -13.26 -28.24 -32.55
C GLN A 317 -14.07 -26.97 -32.27
N PRO A 318 -13.70 -26.17 -31.26
CA PRO A 318 -14.22 -24.82 -31.08
C PRO A 318 -13.71 -23.88 -32.19
N ARG A 319 -14.54 -22.91 -32.61
CA ARG A 319 -14.18 -21.93 -33.66
C ARG A 319 -13.09 -20.96 -33.20
N GLN A 320 -13.18 -20.50 -31.94
CA GLN A 320 -12.25 -19.55 -31.34
C GLN A 320 -11.68 -20.12 -30.05
N LEU A 321 -10.50 -19.64 -29.65
CA LEU A 321 -9.86 -19.98 -28.38
C LEU A 321 -10.75 -19.61 -27.17
N SER A 322 -11.52 -18.53 -27.26
CA SER A 322 -12.53 -18.15 -26.26
C SER A 322 -13.61 -19.23 -26.09
N SER A 323 -14.10 -19.79 -27.19
CA SER A 323 -15.07 -20.90 -27.20
C SER A 323 -14.47 -22.21 -26.69
N LEU A 324 -13.16 -22.40 -26.84
CA LEU A 324 -12.44 -23.55 -26.27
C LEU A 324 -12.52 -23.52 -24.73
N LEU A 325 -12.21 -22.38 -24.12
CA LEU A 325 -12.29 -22.23 -22.67
C LEU A 325 -13.74 -22.28 -22.15
N GLN A 326 -14.71 -21.80 -22.93
CA GLN A 326 -16.13 -21.96 -22.59
C GLN A 326 -16.58 -23.42 -22.61
N LYS A 327 -16.10 -24.23 -23.57
CA LYS A 327 -16.39 -25.67 -23.61
C LYS A 327 -15.90 -26.40 -22.34
N LEU A 328 -14.78 -25.99 -21.72
CA LEU A 328 -14.35 -26.54 -20.42
C LEU A 328 -15.39 -26.37 -19.29
N HIS A 329 -16.29 -25.40 -19.42
CA HIS A 329 -17.38 -25.16 -18.47
C HIS A 329 -18.64 -26.01 -18.77
N SER A 330 -18.72 -26.63 -19.95
CA SER A 330 -19.86 -27.47 -20.36
C SER A 330 -19.68 -28.92 -19.90
N GLY A 331 -20.63 -29.44 -19.12
CA GLY A 331 -20.49 -30.73 -18.41
C GLY A 331 -20.91 -31.99 -19.16
N GLU A 332 -21.21 -31.94 -20.46
CA GLU A 332 -21.74 -33.13 -21.17
C GLU A 332 -20.68 -34.20 -21.51
N ILE A 333 -19.43 -33.79 -21.76
CA ILE A 333 -18.32 -34.70 -22.16
C ILE A 333 -17.14 -34.61 -21.17
N ILE A 334 -17.12 -33.58 -20.33
CA ILE A 334 -16.01 -33.23 -19.44
C ILE A 334 -16.30 -33.71 -18.02
N HIS A 335 -15.27 -34.21 -17.34
CA HIS A 335 -15.39 -34.67 -15.96
C HIS A 335 -15.80 -33.54 -15.01
N GLU A 336 -16.69 -33.81 -14.06
CA GLU A 336 -17.28 -32.79 -13.16
C GLU A 336 -16.22 -31.99 -12.36
N THR A 337 -15.11 -32.65 -12.00
CA THR A 337 -13.97 -32.02 -11.31
C THR A 337 -13.36 -30.87 -12.11
N VAL A 338 -13.30 -30.99 -13.43
CA VAL A 338 -12.77 -29.96 -14.34
C VAL A 338 -13.68 -28.74 -14.32
N THR A 339 -15.00 -28.95 -14.43
CA THR A 339 -15.98 -27.85 -14.36
C THR A 339 -15.93 -27.14 -13.00
N ARG A 340 -15.66 -27.87 -11.91
CA ARG A 340 -15.43 -27.27 -10.59
C ARG A 340 -14.12 -26.46 -10.56
N GLN A 341 -13.04 -27.00 -11.10
CA GLN A 341 -11.73 -26.32 -11.16
C GLN A 341 -11.78 -25.05 -12.01
N CYS A 342 -12.54 -25.02 -13.11
CA CYS A 342 -12.75 -23.80 -13.91
C CYS A 342 -13.28 -22.61 -13.09
N LYS A 343 -14.00 -22.87 -11.97
CA LYS A 343 -14.53 -21.82 -11.08
C LYS A 343 -13.50 -21.35 -10.03
N GLU A 344 -12.37 -22.03 -9.86
CA GLU A 344 -11.34 -21.63 -8.91
C GLU A 344 -10.63 -20.35 -9.39
N GLN A 345 -10.38 -19.41 -8.45
CA GLN A 345 -9.88 -18.07 -8.78
C GLN A 345 -8.60 -18.07 -9.62
N HIS A 346 -7.66 -18.96 -9.32
CA HIS A 346 -6.39 -19.07 -10.06
C HIS A 346 -6.60 -19.59 -11.49
N ARG A 347 -7.57 -20.49 -11.73
CA ARG A 347 -7.92 -20.97 -13.08
C ARG A 347 -8.63 -19.90 -13.89
N GLN A 348 -9.47 -19.09 -13.26
CA GLN A 348 -10.07 -17.93 -13.93
C GLN A 348 -9.01 -16.93 -14.39
N ILE A 349 -7.97 -16.69 -13.59
CA ILE A 349 -6.81 -15.89 -13.99
C ILE A 349 -6.08 -16.54 -15.16
N GLN A 350 -5.70 -17.82 -15.06
CA GLN A 350 -4.98 -18.53 -16.12
C GLN A 350 -5.74 -18.52 -17.45
N MET A 351 -7.04 -18.84 -17.43
CA MET A 351 -7.90 -18.82 -18.61
C MET A 351 -8.02 -17.42 -19.22
N THR A 352 -8.04 -16.37 -18.40
CA THR A 352 -8.10 -14.99 -18.91
C THR A 352 -6.75 -14.53 -19.48
N LEU A 353 -5.63 -14.93 -18.85
CA LEU A 353 -4.28 -14.71 -19.37
C LEU A 353 -4.06 -15.41 -20.71
N MET A 354 -4.58 -16.63 -20.87
CA MET A 354 -4.58 -17.36 -22.14
C MET A 354 -5.35 -16.64 -23.25
N LEU A 355 -6.22 -15.68 -22.94
CA LEU A 355 -6.90 -14.84 -23.94
C LEU A 355 -6.19 -13.51 -24.19
N GLY A 356 -5.10 -13.23 -23.48
CA GLY A 356 -4.39 -11.94 -23.54
C GLY A 356 -5.13 -10.77 -22.89
N ASP A 357 -6.22 -11.00 -22.16
CA ASP A 357 -7.07 -9.94 -21.58
C ASP A 357 -6.59 -9.53 -20.17
N ILE A 358 -5.44 -8.86 -20.11
CA ILE A 358 -4.86 -8.35 -18.86
C ILE A 358 -5.79 -7.37 -18.11
N PRO A 359 -6.49 -6.41 -18.76
CA PRO A 359 -7.44 -5.54 -18.07
C PRO A 359 -8.48 -6.32 -17.25
N ARG A 360 -9.02 -7.40 -17.81
CA ARG A 360 -10.00 -8.25 -17.12
C ARG A 360 -9.39 -9.04 -15.97
N VAL A 361 -8.13 -9.45 -16.07
CA VAL A 361 -7.42 -10.07 -14.94
C VAL A 361 -7.36 -9.11 -13.75
N LEU A 362 -7.05 -7.83 -13.99
CA LEU A 362 -7.05 -6.81 -12.94
C LEU A 362 -8.43 -6.61 -12.32
N ASP A 363 -9.49 -6.57 -13.14
CA ASP A 363 -10.88 -6.48 -12.65
C ASP A 363 -11.27 -7.68 -11.78
N LEU A 364 -10.92 -8.90 -12.20
CA LEU A 364 -11.21 -10.11 -11.43
C LEU A 364 -10.51 -10.06 -10.07
N ILE A 365 -9.21 -9.74 -10.06
CA ILE A 365 -8.44 -9.60 -8.82
C ILE A 365 -9.07 -8.53 -7.93
N TRP A 366 -9.35 -7.35 -8.47
CA TRP A 366 -9.97 -6.26 -7.74
C TRP A 366 -11.32 -6.66 -7.15
N SER A 367 -12.18 -7.35 -7.92
CA SER A 367 -13.49 -7.81 -7.45
C SER A 367 -13.42 -8.77 -6.25
N TRP A 368 -12.30 -9.46 -6.06
CA TRP A 368 -12.10 -10.39 -4.95
C TRP A 368 -11.43 -9.75 -3.73
N ILE A 369 -10.76 -8.61 -3.90
CA ILE A 369 -10.00 -7.95 -2.82
C ILE A 369 -10.57 -6.59 -2.40
N ALA A 370 -11.48 -6.02 -3.19
CA ALA A 370 -12.08 -4.73 -2.92
C ALA A 370 -12.80 -4.75 -1.55
N PRO A 371 -12.69 -3.67 -0.75
CA PRO A 371 -13.42 -3.57 0.50
C PRO A 371 -14.94 -3.56 0.27
N LEU A 372 -15.71 -4.17 1.18
CA LEU A 372 -17.16 -4.11 1.16
C LEU A 372 -17.61 -2.70 1.62
N GLU A 373 -18.62 -2.13 0.96
CA GLU A 373 -19.08 -0.74 1.17
C GLU A 373 -19.51 -0.42 2.63
N ASP A 374 -19.74 -1.44 3.48
CA ASP A 374 -20.22 -1.31 4.86
C ASP A 374 -19.13 -1.47 5.95
N ASP A 375 -17.87 -1.77 5.61
CA ASP A 375 -16.85 -2.06 6.64
C ASP A 375 -16.16 -0.77 7.15
N GLN A 376 -16.59 -0.28 8.30
CA GLN A 376 -15.97 0.87 9.00
C GLN A 376 -14.49 0.59 9.40
N ASN A 377 -14.03 -0.66 9.31
CA ASN A 377 -12.64 -1.05 9.52
C ASN A 377 -11.87 -1.14 8.19
N VAL A 378 -11.38 0.01 7.72
CA VAL A 378 -10.52 0.18 6.53
C VAL A 378 -9.27 -0.73 6.54
N PHE A 379 -8.94 -1.37 7.67
CA PHE A 379 -7.70 -2.12 7.87
C PHE A 379 -7.83 -3.64 7.77
N ARG A 380 -9.05 -4.19 7.63
CA ARG A 380 -9.16 -5.63 7.36
C ARG A 380 -9.02 -5.86 5.86
N PRO A 381 -7.95 -6.52 5.41
CA PRO A 381 -7.84 -6.90 4.02
C PRO A 381 -8.98 -7.86 3.68
N HIS A 382 -9.76 -7.48 2.67
CA HIS A 382 -10.83 -8.31 2.14
C HIS A 382 -10.21 -9.28 1.11
N GLY A 383 -10.58 -10.56 1.18
CA GLY A 383 -10.11 -11.59 0.24
C GLY A 383 -8.91 -12.42 0.72
N ASP A 384 -8.51 -13.39 -0.10
CA ASP A 384 -7.38 -14.30 0.17
C ASP A 384 -6.05 -13.51 0.20
N PRO A 385 -5.25 -13.55 1.29
CA PRO A 385 -3.95 -12.87 1.38
C PRO A 385 -3.02 -13.15 0.21
N GLN A 386 -3.07 -14.36 -0.34
CA GLN A 386 -2.24 -14.73 -1.47
C GLN A 386 -2.72 -14.07 -2.78
N MET A 387 -4.02 -13.83 -2.94
CA MET A 387 -4.57 -13.11 -4.09
C MET A 387 -4.16 -11.64 -4.07
N ILE A 388 -4.25 -10.99 -2.91
CA ILE A 388 -3.79 -9.60 -2.73
C ILE A 388 -2.31 -9.49 -3.09
N ARG A 389 -1.49 -10.43 -2.57
CA ARG A 389 -0.06 -10.50 -2.87
C ARG A 389 0.20 -10.70 -4.36
N PHE A 390 -0.47 -11.68 -4.98
CA PHE A 390 -0.33 -11.95 -6.41
C PHE A 390 -0.67 -10.72 -7.24
N GLY A 391 -1.81 -10.08 -6.98
CA GLY A 391 -2.23 -8.86 -7.66
C GLY A 391 -1.19 -7.74 -7.56
N ALA A 392 -0.66 -7.47 -6.37
CA ALA A 392 0.35 -6.43 -6.18
C ALA A 392 1.63 -6.71 -6.98
N HIS A 393 2.13 -7.95 -6.96
CA HIS A 393 3.34 -8.32 -7.71
C HIS A 393 3.08 -8.30 -9.21
N LEU A 394 1.89 -8.72 -9.66
CA LEU A 394 1.47 -8.64 -11.06
C LEU A 394 1.49 -7.19 -11.55
N VAL A 395 0.88 -6.26 -10.80
CA VAL A 395 0.87 -4.83 -11.15
C VAL A 395 2.28 -4.25 -11.25
N VAL A 396 3.16 -4.56 -10.28
CA VAL A 396 4.56 -4.10 -10.32
C VAL A 396 5.30 -4.64 -11.55
N VAL A 397 5.14 -5.93 -11.85
CA VAL A 397 5.77 -6.55 -13.02
C VAL A 397 5.22 -5.95 -14.33
N LEU A 398 3.91 -5.76 -14.43
CA LEU A 398 3.29 -5.14 -15.61
C LEU A 398 3.80 -3.71 -15.82
N ARG A 399 3.91 -2.90 -14.77
CA ARG A 399 4.47 -1.54 -14.85
C ARG A 399 5.94 -1.55 -15.27
N TYR A 400 6.71 -2.52 -14.79
CA TYR A 400 8.13 -2.66 -15.15
C TYR A 400 8.33 -3.09 -16.61
N LEU A 401 7.59 -4.11 -17.06
CA LEU A 401 7.74 -4.67 -18.42
C LEU A 401 7.17 -3.75 -19.49
N LEU A 402 6.04 -3.08 -19.22
CA LEU A 402 5.29 -2.37 -20.24
C LEU A 402 5.57 -0.86 -20.28
N GLY A 403 6.29 -0.32 -19.29
CA GLY A 403 6.92 1.01 -19.28
C GLY A 403 6.17 2.12 -20.06
N GLU A 404 6.89 2.78 -20.97
CA GLU A 404 6.35 3.83 -21.86
C GLU A 404 5.63 3.29 -23.10
N GLU A 405 5.68 1.97 -23.36
CA GLU A 405 5.08 1.32 -24.53
C GLU A 405 3.55 1.14 -24.39
N MET A 406 2.97 1.50 -23.23
CA MET A 406 1.54 1.40 -22.98
C MET A 406 0.73 2.59 -23.50
N GLU A 407 -0.08 2.34 -24.53
CA GLU A 407 -1.04 3.32 -25.05
C GLU A 407 -2.50 2.99 -24.68
N GLY A 408 -3.31 4.04 -24.50
CA GLY A 408 -4.77 3.96 -24.41
C GLY A 408 -5.34 3.38 -23.10
N ALA A 409 -6.53 2.78 -23.22
CA ALA A 409 -7.37 2.35 -22.09
C ALA A 409 -6.72 1.30 -21.15
N PHE A 410 -5.73 0.56 -21.64
CA PHE A 410 -5.00 -0.44 -20.85
C PHE A 410 -4.09 0.22 -19.80
N ARG A 411 -3.37 1.28 -20.19
CA ARG A 411 -2.53 2.06 -19.28
C ARG A 411 -3.37 2.65 -18.14
N ASP A 412 -4.50 3.26 -18.50
CA ASP A 412 -5.41 3.88 -17.54
C ASP A 412 -5.95 2.84 -16.55
N LYS A 413 -6.23 1.62 -17.00
CA LYS A 413 -6.66 0.50 -16.14
C LYS A 413 -5.56 0.08 -15.15
N ILE A 414 -4.32 -0.07 -15.61
CA ILE A 414 -3.17 -0.42 -14.76
C ILE A 414 -2.87 0.68 -13.74
N LEU A 415 -2.97 1.94 -14.13
CA LEU A 415 -2.75 3.05 -13.21
C LEU A 415 -3.89 3.14 -12.19
N THR A 416 -5.14 3.06 -12.63
CA THR A 416 -6.30 3.15 -11.74
C THR A 416 -6.47 1.91 -10.88
N VAL A 417 -6.86 0.77 -11.45
CA VAL A 417 -7.13 -0.48 -10.70
C VAL A 417 -5.85 -0.99 -10.05
N GLY A 418 -4.70 -0.87 -10.71
CA GLY A 418 -3.42 -1.28 -10.13
C GLY A 418 -3.04 -0.45 -8.90
N ASP A 419 -3.30 0.86 -8.87
CA ASP A 419 -3.08 1.66 -7.65
C ASP A 419 -3.97 1.20 -6.50
N HIS A 420 -5.23 0.83 -6.78
CA HIS A 420 -6.12 0.29 -5.74
C HIS A 420 -5.60 -1.05 -5.19
N ILE A 421 -5.12 -1.95 -6.05
CA ILE A 421 -4.53 -3.24 -5.64
C ILE A 421 -3.26 -3.02 -4.80
N LEU A 422 -2.36 -2.13 -5.24
CA LEU A 422 -1.12 -1.81 -4.52
C LEU A 422 -1.40 -1.14 -3.17
N HIS A 423 -2.35 -0.21 -3.13
CA HIS A 423 -2.80 0.44 -1.90
C HIS A 423 -3.33 -0.58 -0.89
N MET A 424 -4.19 -1.50 -1.33
CA MET A 424 -4.71 -2.58 -0.48
C MET A 424 -3.60 -3.50 0.03
N TYR A 425 -2.59 -3.82 -0.79
CA TYR A 425 -1.48 -4.64 -0.34
C TYR A 425 -0.56 -3.91 0.64
N ALA A 426 -0.31 -2.61 0.44
CA ALA A 426 0.44 -1.80 1.39
C ALA A 426 -0.29 -1.70 2.74
N GLN A 427 -1.62 -1.53 2.73
CA GLN A 427 -2.44 -1.60 3.94
C GLN A 427 -2.43 -3.00 4.57
N PHE A 428 -2.45 -4.07 3.77
CA PHE A 428 -2.30 -5.45 4.25
C PHE A 428 -0.98 -5.62 5.00
N LEU A 429 0.15 -5.19 4.43
CA LEU A 429 1.47 -5.25 5.06
C LEU A 429 1.51 -4.48 6.38
N PHE A 430 0.94 -3.28 6.40
CA PHE A 430 0.82 -2.46 7.61
C PHE A 430 -0.05 -3.11 8.69
N SER A 431 -1.13 -3.79 8.31
CA SER A 431 -1.99 -4.56 9.24
C SER A 431 -1.28 -5.79 9.84
N LYS A 432 -0.22 -6.27 9.18
CA LYS A 432 0.62 -7.41 9.60
C LYS A 432 1.93 -6.99 10.26
N GLU A 433 2.08 -5.71 10.63
CA GLU A 433 3.28 -5.18 11.29
C GLU A 433 4.57 -5.37 10.47
N HIS A 434 4.43 -5.33 9.14
CA HIS A 434 5.52 -5.34 8.17
C HIS A 434 5.72 -3.94 7.58
N GLU A 435 5.86 -2.94 8.44
CA GLU A 435 6.00 -1.54 8.03
C GLU A 435 7.23 -1.32 7.13
N GLU A 436 8.30 -2.09 7.32
CA GLU A 436 9.52 -2.02 6.52
C GLU A 436 9.35 -2.33 5.03
N LEU A 437 8.27 -3.04 4.64
CA LEU A 437 8.01 -3.42 3.25
C LEU A 437 7.06 -2.46 2.52
N VAL A 438 6.42 -1.54 3.24
CA VAL A 438 5.35 -0.68 2.69
C VAL A 438 5.87 0.20 1.55
N GLY A 439 7.06 0.78 1.73
CA GLY A 439 7.65 1.76 0.81
C GLY A 439 7.91 1.22 -0.59
N ILE A 440 8.21 -0.07 -0.72
CA ILE A 440 8.39 -0.75 -2.01
C ILE A 440 7.13 -0.60 -2.87
N TYR A 441 5.95 -0.76 -2.26
CA TYR A 441 4.67 -0.74 -2.96
C TYR A 441 4.08 0.67 -3.00
N ALA A 442 4.21 1.44 -1.91
CA ALA A 442 3.70 2.80 -1.84
C ALA A 442 4.41 3.74 -2.84
N SER A 443 5.71 3.56 -3.08
CA SER A 443 6.47 4.34 -4.07
C SER A 443 6.02 4.14 -5.52
N GLN A 444 5.23 3.11 -5.79
CA GLN A 444 4.66 2.84 -7.10
C GLN A 444 3.30 3.53 -7.31
N LEU A 445 2.65 4.01 -6.25
CA LEU A 445 1.34 4.66 -6.33
C LEU A 445 1.43 6.07 -6.93
N ALA A 446 0.30 6.60 -7.41
CA ALA A 446 0.19 8.01 -7.72
C ALA A 446 0.60 8.89 -6.52
N PRO A 447 1.26 10.06 -6.75
CA PRO A 447 1.86 10.88 -5.69
C PRO A 447 0.91 11.18 -4.52
N HIS A 448 -0.30 11.64 -4.83
CA HIS A 448 -1.31 11.98 -3.82
C HIS A 448 -1.70 10.77 -2.95
N ARG A 449 -1.87 9.58 -3.56
CA ARG A 449 -2.22 8.35 -2.82
C ARG A 449 -1.07 7.88 -1.96
N CYS A 450 0.17 7.96 -2.45
CA CYS A 450 1.37 7.62 -1.69
C CYS A 450 1.49 8.51 -0.45
N ILE A 451 1.35 9.83 -0.63
CA ILE A 451 1.44 10.82 0.45
C ILE A 451 0.33 10.55 1.49
N ASP A 452 -0.92 10.45 1.05
CA ASP A 452 -2.06 10.23 1.94
C ASP A 452 -1.94 8.90 2.72
N LEU A 453 -1.43 7.85 2.07
CA LEU A 453 -1.19 6.54 2.70
C LEU A 453 -0.17 6.64 3.84
N PHE A 454 0.99 7.26 3.59
CA PHE A 454 2.02 7.42 4.63
C PHE A 454 1.56 8.35 5.76
N VAL A 455 0.91 9.47 5.44
CA VAL A 455 0.34 10.38 6.45
C VAL A 455 -0.60 9.60 7.36
N HIS A 456 -1.52 8.83 6.78
CA HIS A 456 -2.46 8.03 7.54
C HIS A 456 -1.78 6.96 8.41
N MET A 457 -0.79 6.25 7.88
CA MET A 457 -0.02 5.24 8.64
C MET A 457 0.75 5.86 9.82
N MET A 458 1.37 7.03 9.62
CA MET A 458 2.08 7.76 10.67
C MET A 458 1.13 8.26 11.77
N GLU A 459 -0.06 8.72 11.42
CA GLU A 459 -1.10 9.10 12.39
C GLU A 459 -1.56 7.93 13.25
N LEU A 460 -1.78 6.75 12.64
CA LEU A 460 -2.20 5.55 13.37
C LEU A 460 -1.12 5.02 14.32
N ARG A 461 0.15 5.22 13.99
CA ARG A 461 1.30 4.75 14.78
C ARG A 461 1.88 5.83 15.68
N LEU A 462 1.19 6.96 15.84
CA LEU A 462 1.62 8.08 16.69
C LEU A 462 1.86 7.67 18.16
N ASN A 463 1.10 6.70 18.66
CA ASN A 463 1.22 6.19 20.03
C ASN A 463 2.05 4.89 20.13
N SER A 464 2.59 4.38 19.02
CA SER A 464 3.40 3.16 18.99
C SER A 464 4.83 3.41 19.51
N SER A 465 5.58 2.34 19.75
CA SER A 465 6.97 2.42 20.19
C SER A 465 7.86 3.12 19.16
N VAL A 466 8.97 3.70 19.63
CA VAL A 466 9.96 4.38 18.79
C VAL A 466 10.46 3.48 17.66
N HIS A 467 10.65 2.18 17.94
CA HIS A 467 11.09 1.21 16.95
C HIS A 467 10.09 1.05 15.78
N VAL A 468 8.79 0.94 16.08
CA VAL A 468 7.75 0.79 15.05
C VAL A 468 7.64 2.06 14.20
N LYS A 469 7.69 3.24 14.84
CA LYS A 469 7.74 4.51 14.12
C LYS A 469 8.96 4.59 13.20
N TYR A 470 10.13 4.21 13.70
CA TYR A 470 11.35 4.24 12.91
C TYR A 470 11.26 3.35 11.66
N LYS A 471 10.62 2.17 11.73
CA LYS A 471 10.38 1.33 10.55
C LYS A 471 9.58 2.03 9.44
N ILE A 472 8.54 2.78 9.80
CA ILE A 472 7.72 3.53 8.82
C ILE A 472 8.53 4.66 8.22
N PHE A 473 9.24 5.40 9.07
CA PHE A 473 10.14 6.47 8.64
C PHE A 473 11.20 5.95 7.67
N LEU A 474 11.88 4.85 8.02
CA LEU A 474 12.85 4.17 7.16
C LEU A 474 12.22 3.75 5.83
N SER A 475 11.06 3.11 5.89
CA SER A 475 10.37 2.64 4.70
C SER A 475 9.96 3.77 3.76
N ALA A 476 9.65 4.96 4.26
CA ALA A 476 9.38 6.11 3.40
C ALA A 476 10.69 6.68 2.82
N MET A 477 11.72 6.84 3.66
CA MET A 477 13.00 7.45 3.27
C MET A 477 13.83 6.63 2.28
N GLU A 478 13.76 5.30 2.34
CA GLU A 478 14.50 4.43 1.43
C GLU A 478 13.93 4.40 0.00
N TYR A 479 12.63 4.64 -0.15
CA TYR A 479 11.91 4.42 -1.42
C TYR A 479 11.33 5.69 -2.03
N LEU A 480 11.27 6.80 -1.29
CA LEU A 480 10.80 8.09 -1.79
C LEU A 480 11.92 9.12 -1.84
N PRO A 481 11.93 10.02 -2.84
CA PRO A 481 12.82 11.17 -2.81
C PRO A 481 12.48 12.09 -1.64
N PHE A 482 13.50 12.76 -1.08
CA PHE A 482 13.26 13.73 0.00
C PHE A 482 12.45 14.94 -0.51
N PHE A 483 12.85 15.52 -1.64
CA PHE A 483 12.22 16.66 -2.28
C PHE A 483 11.64 16.27 -3.64
N SER A 484 10.51 16.90 -4.01
CA SER A 484 9.88 16.68 -5.31
C SER A 484 10.71 17.33 -6.42
N MET A 485 11.46 16.51 -7.17
CA MET A 485 12.13 16.95 -8.42
C MET A 485 11.28 16.64 -9.67
N ASP A 486 10.28 15.79 -9.51
CA ASP A 486 9.45 15.26 -10.58
C ASP A 486 8.03 15.06 -10.03
N GLU A 487 7.04 15.69 -10.66
CA GLU A 487 5.62 15.60 -10.27
C GLU A 487 5.07 14.16 -10.38
N SER A 488 5.83 13.23 -10.97
CA SER A 488 5.45 11.83 -11.12
C SER A 488 5.48 11.02 -9.81
N LYS A 489 6.20 11.46 -8.77
CA LYS A 489 6.36 10.73 -7.50
C LYS A 489 6.06 11.57 -6.27
N GLY A 490 5.49 10.93 -5.25
CA GLY A 490 5.35 11.54 -3.93
C GLY A 490 6.71 11.75 -3.25
N SER A 491 6.86 12.84 -2.50
CA SER A 491 8.08 13.14 -1.75
C SER A 491 7.88 12.99 -0.24
N PHE A 492 8.97 12.74 0.49
CA PHE A 492 8.92 12.69 1.95
C PHE A 492 8.67 14.06 2.58
N GLU A 493 9.14 15.14 1.97
CA GLU A 493 8.86 16.50 2.42
C GLU A 493 7.36 16.78 2.42
N ASP A 494 6.64 16.39 1.37
CA ASP A 494 5.17 16.55 1.30
C ASP A 494 4.44 15.72 2.36
N ILE A 495 4.91 14.50 2.63
CA ILE A 495 4.38 13.64 3.71
C ILE A 495 4.51 14.36 5.05
N ILE A 496 5.71 14.86 5.35
CA ILE A 496 5.99 15.55 6.62
C ILE A 496 5.19 16.85 6.73
N GLU A 497 5.15 17.67 5.69
CA GLU A 497 4.37 18.91 5.69
C GLU A 497 2.88 18.62 5.97
N ARG A 498 2.31 17.62 5.30
CA ARG A 498 0.93 17.22 5.52
C ARG A 498 0.70 16.63 6.93
N VAL A 499 1.64 15.85 7.45
CA VAL A 499 1.60 15.33 8.83
C VAL A 499 1.62 16.47 9.85
N LEU A 500 2.50 17.46 9.69
CA LEU A 500 2.60 18.61 10.59
C LEU A 500 1.34 19.49 10.53
N LEU A 501 0.81 19.73 9.33
CA LEU A 501 -0.45 20.47 9.15
C LEU A 501 -1.62 19.74 9.82
N ARG A 502 -1.81 18.44 9.55
CA ARG A 502 -2.89 17.63 10.13
C ARG A 502 -2.75 17.42 11.63
N SER A 503 -1.52 17.44 12.17
CA SER A 503 -1.30 17.31 13.62
C SER A 503 -1.94 18.44 14.44
N ARG A 504 -2.00 19.65 13.87
CA ARG A 504 -2.59 20.84 14.49
C ARG A 504 -4.09 20.97 14.24
N GLU A 505 -4.66 20.09 13.41
CA GLU A 505 -6.10 20.06 13.19
C GLU A 505 -6.81 19.43 14.40
N ILE A 506 -7.98 19.97 14.74
CA ILE A 506 -8.83 19.40 15.78
C ILE A 506 -9.36 18.06 15.32
N LYS A 507 -9.17 17.05 16.16
CA LYS A 507 -9.73 15.71 15.96
C LYS A 507 -11.11 15.67 16.59
N ILE A 508 -12.07 15.05 15.89
CA ILE A 508 -13.43 14.85 16.40
C ILE A 508 -13.34 14.04 17.70
N GLY A 509 -13.64 14.67 18.83
CA GLY A 509 -13.78 13.99 20.10
C GLY A 509 -15.07 13.18 20.14
N LYS A 510 -14.98 11.88 20.47
CA LYS A 510 -16.14 11.15 21.00
C LYS A 510 -16.17 11.46 22.50
N TYR A 511 -16.87 12.52 22.86
CA TYR A 511 -17.02 12.94 24.26
C TYR A 511 -18.07 12.03 24.91
N ASP A 512 -17.62 10.93 25.53
CA ASP A 512 -18.51 9.98 26.20
C ASP A 512 -19.11 10.56 27.50
N ASP A 513 -18.43 11.54 28.13
CA ASP A 513 -18.89 12.29 29.32
C ASP A 513 -18.54 13.79 29.23
N LEU A 514 -19.50 14.67 29.60
CA LEU A 514 -19.38 16.13 29.53
C LEU A 514 -18.30 16.73 30.47
N SER A 515 -17.95 16.04 31.55
CA SER A 515 -16.98 16.52 32.55
C SER A 515 -15.51 16.34 32.14
N ASP A 516 -15.23 15.65 31.03
CA ASP A 516 -13.86 15.32 30.58
C ASP A 516 -13.45 16.08 29.30
N VAL A 517 -14.33 16.91 28.73
CA VAL A 517 -14.11 17.57 27.43
C VAL A 517 -12.87 18.49 27.47
N ALA A 518 -12.73 19.31 28.51
CA ALA A 518 -11.59 20.23 28.65
C ALA A 518 -10.27 19.47 28.87
N GLU A 519 -10.28 18.38 29.64
CA GLU A 519 -9.08 17.58 29.87
C GLU A 519 -8.67 16.80 28.63
N GLN A 520 -9.62 16.22 27.90
CA GLN A 520 -9.38 15.60 26.59
C GLN A 520 -8.80 16.59 25.57
N HIS A 521 -9.27 17.83 25.58
CA HIS A 521 -8.71 18.91 24.76
C HIS A 521 -7.25 19.18 25.14
N ARG A 522 -6.92 19.27 26.42
CA ARG A 522 -5.53 19.43 26.90
C ARG A 522 -4.64 18.25 26.51
N LEU A 523 -5.15 17.02 26.55
CA LEU A 523 -4.42 15.82 26.09
C LEU A 523 -4.09 15.84 24.59
N GLN A 524 -4.75 16.67 23.77
CA GLN A 524 -4.35 16.87 22.38
C GLN A 524 -2.95 17.50 22.24
N SER A 525 -2.50 18.27 23.24
CA SER A 525 -1.13 18.85 23.26
C SER A 525 -0.05 17.76 23.20
N LEU A 526 -0.27 16.63 23.91
CA LEU A 526 0.62 15.48 23.86
C LEU A 526 0.65 14.85 22.45
N GLN A 527 -0.49 14.77 21.78
CA GLN A 527 -0.55 14.22 20.42
C GLN A 527 0.20 15.11 19.42
N LYS A 528 0.04 16.44 19.52
CA LYS A 528 0.77 17.42 18.72
C LYS A 528 2.29 17.29 18.93
N ALA A 529 2.73 17.19 20.18
CA ALA A 529 4.13 17.03 20.52
C ALA A 529 4.74 15.71 19.98
N LYS A 530 3.98 14.61 19.98
CA LYS A 530 4.44 13.30 19.47
C LYS A 530 4.80 13.30 17.98
N VAL A 531 4.31 14.27 17.20
CA VAL A 531 4.62 14.38 15.77
C VAL A 531 6.05 14.87 15.55
N ILE A 532 6.60 15.66 16.47
CA ILE A 532 8.00 16.15 16.40
C ILE A 532 8.98 14.98 16.30
N GLN A 533 8.69 13.84 16.96
CA GLN A 533 9.57 12.67 16.96
C GLN A 533 9.88 12.14 15.55
N TRP A 534 8.96 12.29 14.59
CA TRP A 534 9.19 11.88 13.19
C TRP A 534 10.33 12.66 12.52
N LEU A 535 10.53 13.91 12.94
CA LEU A 535 11.57 14.81 12.43
C LEU A 535 12.92 14.62 13.14
N CYS A 536 12.91 14.00 14.32
CA CYS A 536 14.11 13.75 15.11
C CYS A 536 14.80 12.42 14.76
N PHE A 537 14.25 11.63 13.85
CA PHE A 537 14.87 10.38 13.44
C PHE A 537 16.08 10.63 12.53
N THR A 538 17.15 9.89 12.79
CA THR A 538 18.32 9.88 11.91
C THR A 538 17.98 9.17 10.60
N PRO A 539 18.12 9.83 9.44
CA PRO A 539 17.91 9.21 8.15
C PRO A 539 18.86 8.02 7.93
N PRO A 540 18.45 6.97 7.18
CA PRO A 540 19.30 5.82 6.93
C PRO A 540 20.52 6.20 6.10
N SER A 541 21.65 5.51 6.29
CA SER A 541 22.89 5.78 5.54
C SER A 541 22.79 5.47 4.04
N THR A 542 21.68 4.88 3.59
CA THR A 542 21.39 4.52 2.20
C THR A 542 21.01 5.73 1.34
N ILE A 543 20.52 6.82 1.92
CA ILE A 543 20.14 8.02 1.17
C ILE A 543 21.36 8.90 0.86
N THR A 544 21.30 9.61 -0.26
CA THR A 544 22.29 10.65 -0.57
C THR A 544 22.06 11.88 0.30
N ASN A 545 23.13 12.63 0.63
CA ASN A 545 23.06 13.87 1.41
C ASN A 545 22.40 13.74 2.80
N VAL A 546 22.66 12.64 3.51
CA VAL A 546 22.14 12.38 4.88
C VAL A 546 22.28 13.58 5.81
N LYS A 547 23.42 14.27 5.78
CA LYS A 547 23.67 15.45 6.62
C LYS A 547 22.72 16.60 6.32
N ASP A 548 22.51 16.92 5.05
CA ASP A 548 21.63 18.01 4.62
C ASP A 548 20.17 17.68 4.93
N VAL A 549 19.76 16.44 4.66
CA VAL A 549 18.41 15.94 4.99
C VAL A 549 18.17 16.00 6.50
N SER A 550 19.13 15.56 7.31
CA SER A 550 19.04 15.63 8.78
C SER A 550 18.91 17.08 9.25
N LYS A 551 19.73 18.00 8.71
CA LYS A 551 19.66 19.43 9.02
C LYS A 551 18.28 20.01 8.69
N LYS A 552 17.72 19.68 7.52
CA LYS A 552 16.39 20.13 7.10
C LYS A 552 15.27 19.60 8.01
N LEU A 553 15.32 18.32 8.39
CA LEU A 553 14.33 17.74 9.31
C LEU A 553 14.38 18.40 10.68
N LEU A 554 15.59 18.62 11.23
CA LEU A 554 15.74 19.30 12.52
C LEU A 554 15.32 20.77 12.47
N LEU A 555 15.56 21.47 11.36
CA LEU A 555 15.06 22.84 11.18
C LEU A 555 13.53 22.88 11.15
N ARG A 556 12.89 21.95 10.43
CA ARG A 556 11.42 21.81 10.44
C ARG A 556 10.90 21.46 11.84
N ALA A 557 11.64 20.65 12.60
CA ALA A 557 11.30 20.29 13.98
C ALA A 557 11.33 21.52 14.89
N LEU A 558 12.40 22.32 14.79
CA LEU A 558 12.59 23.56 15.51
C LEU A 558 11.43 24.54 15.25
N ILE A 559 11.18 24.88 13.98
CA ILE A 559 10.13 25.81 13.57
C ILE A 559 8.76 25.33 14.07
N HIS A 560 8.43 24.06 13.85
CA HIS A 560 7.14 23.52 14.27
C HIS A 560 7.02 23.46 15.80
N SER A 561 8.10 23.18 16.53
CA SER A 561 8.09 23.17 17.99
C SER A 561 7.83 24.55 18.57
N ASN A 562 8.41 25.62 18.01
CA ASN A 562 8.13 27.00 18.43
C ASN A 562 6.65 27.37 18.24
N VAL A 563 6.04 26.93 17.13
CA VAL A 563 4.59 27.08 16.91
C VAL A 563 3.80 26.38 18.02
N LEU A 564 4.13 25.14 18.34
CA LEU A 564 3.45 24.37 19.38
C LEU A 564 3.69 24.94 20.79
N PHE A 565 4.89 25.45 21.11
CA PHE A 565 5.18 26.04 22.41
C PHE A 565 4.35 27.29 22.68
N ARG A 566 4.15 28.13 21.66
CA ARG A 566 3.23 29.29 21.73
C ARG A 566 1.80 28.84 22.07
N GLU A 567 1.30 27.79 21.42
CA GLU A 567 -0.03 27.24 21.70
C GLU A 567 -0.10 26.63 23.10
N PHE A 568 0.86 25.80 23.48
CA PHE A 568 0.89 25.11 24.77
C PHE A 568 0.98 26.07 25.94
N ALA A 569 1.73 27.17 25.81
CA ALA A 569 1.89 28.15 26.88
C ALA A 569 0.56 28.82 27.23
N LEU A 570 -0.24 29.15 26.22
CA LEU A 570 -1.55 29.79 26.39
C LEU A 570 -2.61 28.84 27.00
N ILE A 571 -2.41 27.53 26.93
CA ILE A 571 -3.25 26.53 27.63
C ILE A 571 -2.79 26.34 29.08
N SER A 572 -1.52 26.63 29.37
CA SER A 572 -0.84 26.26 30.62
C SER A 572 -0.75 27.41 31.63
N MET A 573 -1.65 28.38 31.55
CA MET A 573 -1.62 29.55 32.44
C MET A 573 -2.16 29.24 33.84
N TRP A 574 -2.94 28.16 34.01
CA TRP A 574 -3.49 27.75 35.29
C TRP A 574 -2.42 27.42 36.34
N ARG A 575 -2.63 27.92 37.56
CA ARG A 575 -1.81 27.66 38.74
C ARG A 575 -2.20 26.32 39.39
N VAL A 576 -1.87 25.23 38.71
CA VAL A 576 -2.16 23.85 39.15
C VAL A 576 -0.87 23.00 39.15
N PRO A 577 -0.75 21.97 39.99
CA PRO A 577 0.48 21.16 40.07
C PRO A 577 0.75 20.29 38.83
N ALA A 578 -0.26 20.07 37.98
CA ALA A 578 -0.12 19.25 36.78
C ALA A 578 0.82 19.89 35.74
N MET A 579 1.72 19.09 35.15
CA MET A 579 2.67 19.57 34.14
C MET A 579 2.03 19.70 32.75
N PRO A 580 2.41 20.70 31.93
CA PRO A 580 2.02 20.75 30.53
C PRO A 580 2.74 19.65 29.74
N ILE A 581 2.08 18.50 29.63
CA ILE A 581 2.66 17.25 29.10
C ILE A 581 3.15 17.42 27.65
N GLY A 582 2.41 18.18 26.83
CA GLY A 582 2.80 18.47 25.44
C GLY A 582 4.15 19.16 25.34
N ALA A 583 4.36 20.24 26.11
CA ALA A 583 5.60 21.01 26.11
C ALA A 583 6.80 20.16 26.59
N HIS A 584 6.63 19.45 27.70
CA HIS A 584 7.67 18.57 28.25
C HIS A 584 8.05 17.45 27.26
N THR A 585 7.07 16.87 26.58
CA THR A 585 7.30 15.83 25.56
C THR A 585 8.09 16.39 24.37
N ALA A 586 7.72 17.57 23.87
CA ALA A 586 8.41 18.23 22.77
C ALA A 586 9.86 18.57 23.13
N LEU A 587 10.10 19.19 24.31
CA LEU A 587 11.44 19.49 24.81
C LEU A 587 12.29 18.22 24.94
N GLY A 588 11.71 17.14 25.48
CA GLY A 588 12.39 15.85 25.63
C GLY A 588 12.84 15.24 24.31
N PHE A 589 12.05 15.36 23.24
CA PHE A 589 12.47 14.88 21.91
C PHE A 589 13.55 15.74 21.26
N LEU A 590 13.60 17.04 21.57
CA LEU A 590 14.48 18.01 20.93
C LEU A 590 15.80 18.25 21.65
N ALA A 591 15.90 17.89 22.94
CA ALA A 591 17.05 18.19 23.79
C ALA A 591 18.40 17.77 23.18
N GLU A 592 18.51 16.51 22.75
CA GLU A 592 19.75 16.00 22.15
C GLU A 592 19.91 16.40 20.67
N PRO A 593 18.88 16.27 19.79
CA PRO A 593 19.03 16.62 18.39
C PRO A 593 19.36 18.10 18.12
N LEU A 594 18.77 19.04 18.88
CA LEU A 594 19.05 20.46 18.68
C LEU A 594 20.40 20.88 19.25
N LYS A 595 20.92 20.20 20.29
CA LYS A 595 22.28 20.42 20.78
C LYS A 595 23.32 20.15 19.68
N GLN A 596 23.17 19.03 18.97
CA GLN A 596 24.03 18.68 17.83
C GLN A 596 23.89 19.67 16.67
N LEU A 597 22.68 20.17 16.42
CA LEU A 597 22.42 21.17 15.39
C LEU A 597 23.10 22.51 15.73
N ALA A 598 22.99 22.99 16.98
CA ALA A 598 23.61 24.23 17.44
C ALA A 598 25.13 24.19 17.27
N GLU A 599 25.79 23.10 17.68
CA GLU A 599 27.23 22.88 17.49
C GLU A 599 27.65 22.88 16.01
N THR A 600 26.74 22.54 15.09
CA THR A 600 27.00 22.49 13.64
C THR A 600 26.70 23.82 12.93
N LEU A 601 25.84 24.67 13.50
CA LEU A 601 25.36 25.92 12.90
C LEU A 601 26.30 27.12 13.14
N GLU A 602 27.25 27.04 14.06
CA GLU A 602 28.25 28.09 14.35
C GLU A 602 29.08 28.53 13.11
N THR A 603 28.94 27.84 11.97
CA THR A 603 29.61 28.13 10.70
C THR A 603 28.70 28.62 9.56
N SER A 604 27.40 28.90 9.80
CA SER A 604 26.36 29.14 8.77
C SER A 604 25.62 30.47 8.97
N GLU A 605 25.67 31.40 8.00
CA GLU A 605 25.04 32.73 8.05
C GLU A 605 23.52 32.76 7.77
N ASP A 606 22.74 31.81 8.31
CA ASP A 606 21.29 31.76 8.05
C ASP A 606 20.51 32.43 9.20
N TYR A 607 20.34 33.75 9.10
CA TYR A 607 19.79 34.63 10.16
C TYR A 607 18.45 34.14 10.74
N ASN A 608 17.57 33.57 9.91
CA ASN A 608 16.27 33.07 10.34
C ASN A 608 16.37 31.86 11.31
N VAL A 609 17.38 30.99 11.12
CA VAL A 609 17.56 29.80 11.97
C VAL A 609 18.01 30.19 13.37
N PHE A 610 18.84 31.24 13.47
CA PHE A 610 19.30 31.75 14.76
C PHE A 610 18.14 32.30 15.60
N GLU A 611 17.21 33.03 14.98
CA GLU A 611 16.01 33.56 15.64
C GLU A 611 15.10 32.44 16.17
N ASP A 612 14.86 31.40 15.37
CA ASP A 612 14.07 30.25 15.80
C ASP A 612 14.75 29.45 16.92
N LEU A 613 16.09 29.32 16.88
CA LEU A 613 16.84 28.66 17.94
C LEU A 613 16.78 29.49 19.22
N ARG A 614 16.96 30.82 19.14
CA ARG A 614 16.83 31.69 20.30
C ARG A 614 15.45 31.56 20.95
N GLU A 615 14.39 31.59 20.15
CA GLU A 615 13.03 31.40 20.65
C GLU A 615 12.85 30.04 21.34
N PHE A 616 13.41 28.96 20.79
CA PHE A 616 13.36 27.65 21.43
C PHE A 616 14.04 27.65 22.81
N GLU A 617 15.20 28.29 22.93
CA GLU A 617 15.92 28.43 24.20
C GLU A 617 15.10 29.24 25.21
N GLU A 618 14.49 30.34 24.78
CA GLU A 618 13.57 31.15 25.58
C GLU A 618 12.35 30.35 26.05
N TRP A 619 11.80 29.47 25.22
CA TRP A 619 10.73 28.55 25.62
C TRP A 619 11.21 27.50 26.62
N ARG A 620 12.40 26.93 26.42
CA ARG A 620 12.98 25.96 27.36
C ARG A 620 13.16 26.57 28.75
N GLU A 621 13.65 27.81 28.82
CA GLU A 621 13.77 28.53 30.09
C GLU A 621 12.39 28.77 30.73
N TYR A 622 11.41 29.26 29.96
CA TYR A 622 10.05 29.48 30.45
C TYR A 622 9.42 28.21 31.06
N TYR A 623 9.47 27.08 30.33
CA TYR A 623 8.92 25.82 30.84
C TYR A 623 9.73 25.24 32.00
N SER A 624 11.02 25.54 32.10
CA SER A 624 11.81 25.22 33.30
C SER A 624 11.33 26.01 34.52
N CYS A 625 10.99 27.29 34.36
CA CYS A 625 10.44 28.13 35.43
C CYS A 625 9.02 27.67 35.82
N ASP A 626 8.18 27.34 34.85
CA ASP A 626 6.85 26.76 35.08
C ASP A 626 6.95 25.42 35.83
N ALA A 627 7.94 24.59 35.49
CA ALA A 627 8.19 23.31 36.15
C ALA A 627 8.56 23.46 37.63
N THR A 628 9.46 24.39 37.97
CA THR A 628 9.85 24.64 39.37
C THR A 628 8.67 25.18 40.18
N TYR A 629 7.88 26.11 39.63
CA TYR A 629 6.68 26.63 40.28
C TYR A 629 5.65 25.54 40.59
N ARG A 630 5.32 24.69 39.62
CA ARG A 630 4.32 23.64 39.82
C ARG A 630 4.82 22.54 40.76
N ASN A 631 6.12 22.27 40.78
CA ASN A 631 6.75 21.39 41.77
C ASN A 631 6.60 21.96 43.19
N TRP A 632 6.88 23.25 43.38
CA TRP A 632 6.63 23.93 44.66
C TRP A 632 5.14 23.87 45.04
N LEU A 633 4.24 24.22 44.13
CA LEU A 633 2.80 24.19 44.39
C LEU A 633 2.29 22.81 44.78
N LYS A 634 2.83 21.75 44.16
CA LYS A 634 2.53 20.37 44.54
C LYS A 634 2.92 20.09 45.99
N ILE A 635 4.14 20.47 46.38
CA ILE A 635 4.64 20.30 47.75
C ILE A 635 3.78 21.10 48.75
N GLU A 636 3.41 22.34 48.42
CA GLU A 636 2.54 23.16 49.28
C GLU A 636 1.15 22.55 49.49
N LEU A 637 0.53 22.04 48.41
CA LEU A 637 -0.77 21.39 48.50
C LEU A 637 -0.71 20.10 49.35
N GLU A 638 0.34 19.29 49.17
CA GLU A 638 0.59 18.10 50.00
C GLU A 638 0.77 18.48 51.48
N ASN A 639 1.50 19.57 51.76
CA ASN A 639 1.68 20.07 53.12
C ASN A 639 0.37 20.61 53.73
N ALA A 640 -0.49 21.23 52.93
CA ALA A 640 -1.76 21.80 53.39
C ALA A 640 -2.80 20.73 53.81
N GLU A 641 -2.66 19.49 53.33
CA GLU A 641 -3.50 18.36 53.75
C GLU A 641 -3.12 17.83 55.16
N VAL A 642 -1.95 18.19 55.67
CA VAL A 642 -1.44 17.77 56.97
C VAL A 642 -1.71 18.87 58.02
N PRO A 643 -2.25 18.55 59.21
CA PRO A 643 -2.40 19.54 60.28
C PRO A 643 -1.07 20.20 60.63
N VAL A 644 -1.07 21.52 60.85
CA VAL A 644 0.15 22.33 61.13
C VAL A 644 0.98 21.79 62.31
N SER A 645 0.33 21.15 63.29
CA SER A 645 0.98 20.51 64.45
C SER A 645 1.71 19.20 64.13
N GLU A 646 1.40 18.57 63.00
CA GLU A 646 1.94 17.28 62.55
C GLU A 646 2.96 17.44 61.40
N LEU A 647 3.07 18.64 60.81
CA LEU A 647 4.01 18.93 59.73
C LEU A 647 5.47 18.91 60.24
N SER A 648 6.29 18.03 59.66
CA SER A 648 7.69 17.86 60.04
C SER A 648 8.57 19.03 59.60
N LEU A 649 9.74 19.18 60.23
CA LEU A 649 10.72 20.19 59.83
C LEU A 649 11.23 19.95 58.40
N GLU A 650 11.40 18.68 58.01
CA GLU A 650 11.86 18.30 56.66
C GLU A 650 10.85 18.68 55.57
N GLU A 651 9.54 18.56 55.83
CA GLU A 651 8.48 18.96 54.90
C GLU A 651 8.42 20.48 54.70
N LYS A 652 8.64 21.23 55.78
CA LYS A 652 8.76 22.70 55.74
C LYS A 652 10.00 23.14 54.96
N ASP A 653 11.16 22.56 55.27
CA ASP A 653 12.42 22.87 54.60
C ASP A 653 12.38 22.54 53.10
N ARG A 654 11.66 21.47 52.73
CA ARG A 654 11.44 21.09 51.33
C ARG A 654 10.62 22.13 50.57
N ALA A 655 9.52 22.60 51.16
CA ALA A 655 8.69 23.65 50.57
C ALA A 655 9.46 24.96 50.40
N ILE A 656 10.19 25.39 51.43
CA ILE A 656 11.03 26.60 51.40
C ILE A 656 12.12 26.49 50.31
N SER A 657 12.75 25.32 50.20
CA SER A 657 13.80 25.09 49.20
C SER A 657 13.24 25.15 47.78
N ALA A 658 12.09 24.50 47.53
CA ALA A 658 11.41 24.55 46.24
C ALA A 658 10.94 25.97 45.89
N ALA A 659 10.41 26.72 46.86
CA ALA A 659 10.00 28.12 46.68
C ALA A 659 11.18 29.02 46.28
N LYS A 660 12.33 28.89 46.94
CA LYS A 660 13.56 29.63 46.60
C LYS A 660 14.06 29.30 45.21
N GLU A 661 14.00 28.02 44.82
CA GLU A 661 14.36 27.57 43.47
C GLU A 661 13.42 28.20 42.43
N THR A 662 12.11 28.21 42.68
CA THR A 662 11.13 28.87 41.80
C THR A 662 11.43 30.35 41.62
N LEU A 663 11.64 31.11 42.71
CA LEU A 663 11.94 32.53 42.62
C LEU A 663 13.23 32.78 41.84
N THR A 664 14.29 32.02 42.13
CA THR A 664 15.59 32.16 41.45
C THR A 664 15.45 31.90 39.95
N ALA A 665 14.77 30.82 39.55
CA ALA A 665 14.56 30.48 38.15
C ALA A 665 13.73 31.55 37.42
N SER A 666 12.60 31.96 37.99
CA SER A 666 11.73 32.97 37.38
C SER A 666 12.38 34.34 37.28
N LEU A 667 13.16 34.77 38.28
CA LEU A 667 13.88 36.05 38.22
C LEU A 667 14.95 36.05 37.13
N SER A 668 15.66 34.92 36.94
CA SER A 668 16.61 34.79 35.84
C SER A 668 15.96 35.01 34.47
N LEU A 669 14.68 34.65 34.32
CA LEU A 669 13.90 34.91 33.10
C LEU A 669 13.45 36.39 33.01
N LEU A 670 12.98 36.97 34.12
CA LEU A 670 12.38 38.31 34.19
C LEU A 670 13.42 39.45 34.14
N GLU A 671 14.62 39.25 34.69
CA GLU A 671 15.66 40.28 34.80
C GLU A 671 16.52 40.44 33.52
N ARG A 672 16.16 39.76 32.43
CA ARG A 672 16.86 39.84 31.13
C ARG A 672 16.74 41.23 30.51
N ARG A 673 17.82 42.03 30.54
CA ARG A 673 17.84 43.39 29.98
C ARG A 673 18.19 43.47 28.50
N GLU A 674 19.18 42.69 28.04
CA GLU A 674 19.68 42.78 26.66
C GLU A 674 18.83 41.97 25.67
N THR A 675 18.20 40.88 26.13
CA THR A 675 17.35 40.00 25.32
C THR A 675 16.04 39.70 26.06
N PRO A 676 15.06 40.61 26.02
CA PRO A 676 13.78 40.39 26.67
C PRO A 676 13.08 39.15 26.08
N TRP A 677 12.46 38.34 26.94
CA TRP A 677 11.87 37.05 26.56
C TRP A 677 10.85 37.16 25.41
N LEU A 678 11.04 36.45 24.30
CA LEU A 678 10.20 36.54 23.08
C LEU A 678 10.11 37.94 22.45
N ALA A 679 11.10 38.82 22.69
CA ALA A 679 11.19 40.06 21.92
C ALA A 679 11.51 39.75 20.45
N SER A 680 10.84 40.45 19.54
CA SER A 680 11.10 40.31 18.11
C SER A 680 12.31 41.13 17.75
N VAL A 681 13.26 40.55 17.02
CA VAL A 681 14.43 41.28 16.50
C VAL A 681 14.18 41.61 15.02
N ASP A 682 14.22 42.91 14.71
CA ASP A 682 14.40 43.60 13.42
C ASP A 682 14.04 42.90 12.09
N ASN A 683 12.96 42.12 12.02
CA ASN A 683 12.34 41.77 10.74
C ASN A 683 11.35 42.86 10.34
N VAL A 684 11.87 43.94 9.77
CA VAL A 684 11.07 45.02 9.21
C VAL A 684 10.38 44.51 7.94
N TYR A 685 9.07 44.27 8.02
CA TYR A 685 8.26 44.05 6.82
C TYR A 685 8.12 45.39 6.07
N GLU A 686 8.90 45.57 5.01
CA GLU A 686 8.80 46.73 4.12
C GLU A 686 7.81 46.42 2.99
N SER A 687 6.60 46.98 3.06
CA SER A 687 5.65 46.98 1.95
C SER A 687 5.20 48.40 1.61
N ALA A 688 5.08 48.67 0.30
CA ALA A 688 4.62 49.95 -0.23
C ALA A 688 3.09 50.11 -0.24
N GLU A 689 2.34 49.03 0.01
CA GLU A 689 0.87 49.01 -0.01
C GLU A 689 0.26 48.82 1.40
N PRO A 690 -1.02 49.18 1.62
CA PRO A 690 -1.69 48.96 2.91
C PRO A 690 -1.85 47.46 3.18
N VAL A 691 -1.19 46.99 4.22
CA VAL A 691 -1.19 45.58 4.65
C VAL A 691 -2.20 45.41 5.79
N PHE A 692 -2.98 44.34 5.75
CA PHE A 692 -3.89 43.93 6.83
C PHE A 692 -3.23 42.84 7.67
N LEU A 693 -3.46 42.87 8.98
CA LEU A 693 -3.12 41.78 9.89
C LEU A 693 -4.33 40.87 10.02
N GLU A 694 -4.11 39.57 10.02
CA GLU A 694 -5.14 38.58 10.28
C GLU A 694 -4.65 37.54 11.29
N LEU A 695 -5.37 37.40 12.41
CA LEU A 695 -5.16 36.37 13.41
C LEU A 695 -6.32 35.38 13.35
N ARG A 696 -6.01 34.10 13.24
CA ARG A 696 -6.98 33.01 13.30
C ARG A 696 -6.69 32.14 14.51
N ALA A 697 -7.71 31.89 15.30
CA ALA A 697 -7.64 31.06 16.49
C ALA A 697 -8.80 30.06 16.47
N THR A 698 -8.52 28.81 16.83
CA THR A 698 -9.57 27.85 17.20
C THR A 698 -9.39 27.50 18.66
N ALA A 699 -10.41 27.73 19.48
CA ALA A 699 -10.33 27.60 20.93
C ALA A 699 -11.60 26.97 21.53
N MET A 700 -11.46 26.43 22.74
CA MET A 700 -12.59 26.08 23.60
C MET A 700 -12.81 27.18 24.65
N LEU A 701 -14.06 27.41 25.02
CA LEU A 701 -14.41 28.30 26.12
C LEU A 701 -14.47 27.48 27.43
N CYS A 702 -13.80 27.95 28.47
CA CYS A 702 -13.75 27.29 29.77
C CYS A 702 -14.31 28.19 30.86
N LEU A 703 -15.23 27.66 31.67
CA LEU A 703 -15.76 28.34 32.85
C LEU A 703 -14.68 28.43 33.94
N PRO A 704 -14.84 29.34 34.93
CA PRO A 704 -13.95 29.39 36.09
C PRO A 704 -13.85 28.08 36.88
N SER A 705 -14.86 27.21 36.79
CA SER A 705 -14.84 25.87 37.39
C SER A 705 -13.86 24.91 36.71
N GLY A 706 -13.37 25.24 35.51
CA GLY A 706 -12.58 24.34 34.66
C GLY A 706 -13.43 23.55 33.65
N ASP A 707 -14.76 23.63 33.74
CA ASP A 707 -15.69 22.96 32.83
C ASP A 707 -15.77 23.68 31.48
N CYS A 708 -16.06 22.93 30.40
CA CYS A 708 -16.25 23.52 29.08
C CYS A 708 -17.61 24.23 28.97
N LEU A 709 -17.60 25.45 28.42
CA LEU A 709 -18.79 26.18 28.00
C LEU A 709 -19.12 25.81 26.54
N CYS A 710 -20.17 25.02 26.33
CA CYS A 710 -20.63 24.66 24.99
C CYS A 710 -21.04 25.92 24.19
N PRO A 711 -20.49 26.15 22.99
CA PRO A 711 -20.84 27.31 22.20
C PRO A 711 -22.21 27.15 21.53
N ASP A 712 -22.97 28.23 21.47
CA ASP A 712 -24.16 28.38 20.65
C ASP A 712 -24.13 29.72 19.89
N ALA A 713 -25.13 29.99 19.05
CA ALA A 713 -25.19 31.23 18.28
C ALA A 713 -25.22 32.49 19.16
N THR A 714 -25.79 32.40 20.37
CA THR A 714 -25.85 33.50 21.34
C THR A 714 -24.49 33.75 21.96
N VAL A 715 -23.79 32.69 22.37
CA VAL A 715 -22.43 32.73 22.91
C VAL A 715 -21.47 33.30 21.87
N CYS A 716 -21.51 32.84 20.62
CA CYS A 716 -20.68 33.38 19.54
C CYS A 716 -20.94 34.86 19.28
N THR A 717 -22.22 35.29 19.25
CA THR A 717 -22.58 36.71 19.06
C THR A 717 -22.12 37.58 20.23
N THR A 718 -22.29 37.09 21.46
CA THR A 718 -21.88 37.81 22.68
C THR A 718 -20.38 37.91 22.77
N LEU A 719 -19.66 36.84 22.42
CA LEU A 719 -18.21 36.82 22.36
C LEU A 719 -17.66 37.78 21.29
N MET A 720 -18.25 37.76 20.08
CA MET A 720 -17.90 38.71 19.02
C MET A 720 -18.08 40.16 19.49
N SER A 721 -19.21 40.48 20.15
CA SER A 721 -19.44 41.81 20.71
C SER A 721 -18.46 42.17 21.82
N ALA A 722 -18.06 41.20 22.65
CA ALA A 722 -17.10 41.41 23.73
C ALA A 722 -15.70 41.70 23.17
N LEU A 723 -15.26 40.96 22.16
CA LEU A 723 -13.98 41.18 21.45
C LEU A 723 -13.94 42.57 20.79
N TYR A 724 -15.04 43.04 20.20
CA TYR A 724 -15.15 44.42 19.71
C TYR A 724 -15.04 45.46 20.83
N SER A 725 -15.64 45.16 21.99
CA SER A 725 -15.67 46.08 23.14
C SER A 725 -14.34 46.13 23.91
N SER A 726 -13.39 45.24 23.60
CA SER A 726 -12.04 45.24 24.21
C SER A 726 -11.17 46.42 23.76
N ILE A 727 -11.57 47.15 22.73
CA ILE A 727 -10.86 48.32 22.20
C ILE A 727 -11.84 49.49 22.00
N GLY A 728 -11.34 50.73 21.95
CA GLY A 728 -12.20 51.90 21.75
C GLY A 728 -12.80 51.99 20.34
N ASP A 729 -14.02 52.52 20.23
CA ASP A 729 -14.78 52.63 18.97
C ASP A 729 -14.02 53.38 17.86
N GLU A 730 -13.26 54.42 18.23
CA GLU A 730 -12.40 55.15 17.27
C GLU A 730 -11.33 54.26 16.67
N VAL A 731 -10.74 53.36 17.48
CA VAL A 731 -9.72 52.42 17.03
C VAL A 731 -10.34 51.37 16.10
N VAL A 732 -11.53 50.85 16.43
CA VAL A 732 -12.27 49.91 15.57
C VAL A 732 -12.48 50.50 14.17
N LEU A 733 -12.92 51.76 14.09
CA LEU A 733 -13.19 52.45 12.83
C LEU A 733 -11.89 52.75 12.06
N ASN A 734 -10.90 53.37 12.72
CA ASN A 734 -9.64 53.78 12.09
C ASN A 734 -8.84 52.57 11.58
N ARG A 735 -8.87 51.48 12.34
CA ARG A 735 -8.17 50.23 12.02
C ARG A 735 -8.98 49.29 11.15
N GLN A 736 -10.23 49.63 10.82
CA GLN A 736 -11.15 48.78 10.08
C GLN A 736 -11.25 47.36 10.67
N LEU A 737 -11.32 47.26 12.00
CA LEU A 737 -11.30 45.98 12.70
C LEU A 737 -12.54 45.14 12.34
N LYS A 738 -12.30 43.89 11.94
CA LYS A 738 -13.30 42.87 11.70
C LYS A 738 -13.07 41.72 12.68
N VAL A 739 -14.12 41.35 13.39
CA VAL A 739 -14.15 40.19 14.29
C VAL A 739 -15.21 39.24 13.75
N ASN A 740 -14.83 37.98 13.57
CA ASN A 740 -15.76 36.91 13.25
C ASN A 740 -15.58 35.78 14.25
N VAL A 741 -16.70 35.26 14.77
CA VAL A 741 -16.74 34.14 15.71
C VAL A 741 -17.81 33.16 15.23
N SER A 742 -17.43 31.91 15.02
CA SER A 742 -18.34 30.84 14.61
C SER A 742 -18.05 29.54 15.35
N ILE A 743 -19.05 28.68 15.49
CA ILE A 743 -18.84 27.31 15.97
C ILE A 743 -17.99 26.56 14.92
N SER A 744 -17.00 25.81 15.36
CA SER A 744 -16.13 25.08 14.45
C SER A 744 -16.89 23.96 13.75
N SER A 745 -16.64 23.79 12.45
CA SER A 745 -17.25 22.72 11.65
C SER A 745 -16.70 21.33 11.98
N ARG A 746 -15.56 21.26 12.68
CA ARG A 746 -14.86 20.01 13.03
C ARG A 746 -15.21 19.50 14.42
N ASP A 747 -15.56 20.40 15.34
CA ASP A 747 -15.87 20.07 16.73
C ASP A 747 -16.86 21.08 17.29
N ASN A 748 -18.00 20.58 17.77
CA ASN A 748 -19.10 21.40 18.27
C ASN A 748 -18.78 22.10 19.60
N TYR A 749 -17.69 21.74 20.29
CA TYR A 749 -17.23 22.42 21.49
C TYR A 749 -16.20 23.53 21.22
N CYS A 750 -15.67 23.58 20.01
CA CYS A 750 -14.68 24.58 19.62
C CYS A 750 -15.32 25.75 18.87
N ILE A 751 -14.72 26.93 19.01
CA ILE A 751 -15.06 28.14 18.26
C ILE A 751 -13.88 28.55 17.38
N ASP A 752 -14.19 28.98 16.16
CA ASP A 752 -13.24 29.61 15.23
C ASP A 752 -13.39 31.14 15.35
N ILE A 753 -12.28 31.81 15.64
CA ILE A 753 -12.15 33.26 15.79
C ILE A 753 -11.23 33.78 14.69
N VAL A 754 -11.71 34.78 13.95
CA VAL A 754 -10.90 35.51 12.95
C VAL A 754 -10.93 36.98 13.28
N LEU A 755 -9.77 37.55 13.59
CA LEU A 755 -9.57 38.98 13.80
C LEU A 755 -8.77 39.55 12.63
N ARG A 756 -9.26 40.61 12.00
CA ARG A 756 -8.56 41.29 10.90
C ARG A 756 -8.57 42.81 11.07
N CYS A 757 -7.43 43.48 10.93
CA CYS A 757 -7.35 44.94 10.96
C CYS A 757 -6.26 45.49 10.04
N LEU A 758 -6.35 46.78 9.70
CA LEU A 758 -5.29 47.50 9.00
C LEU A 758 -4.04 47.58 9.87
N ALA A 759 -2.85 47.24 9.35
CA ALA A 759 -1.59 47.33 10.08
C ALA A 759 -1.09 48.78 10.18
N ILE A 760 -0.47 49.18 11.29
CA ILE A 760 0.30 50.44 11.40
C ILE A 760 1.70 50.16 11.95
N ALA A 761 2.56 51.19 11.96
CA ALA A 761 3.88 51.13 12.58
C ALA A 761 3.77 50.67 14.06
N GLY A 762 4.52 49.65 14.43
CA GLY A 762 4.47 49.01 15.76
C GLY A 762 3.66 47.71 15.84
N ASP A 763 2.91 47.32 14.80
CA ASP A 763 2.27 45.99 14.73
C ASP A 763 3.13 44.95 13.99
N GLY A 764 4.43 44.95 14.21
CA GLY A 764 5.36 44.18 13.37
C GLY A 764 5.80 44.92 12.09
N LEU A 765 5.31 46.14 11.88
CA LEU A 765 5.80 47.06 10.83
C LEU A 765 6.73 48.11 11.45
N GLY A 766 7.93 48.29 10.89
CA GLY A 766 8.91 49.26 11.39
C GLY A 766 9.58 48.86 12.72
N PRO A 767 10.28 49.78 13.39
CA PRO A 767 10.96 49.51 14.67
C PRO A 767 9.95 49.16 15.78
N GLN A 768 10.29 48.16 16.59
CA GLN A 768 9.40 47.58 17.61
C GLN A 768 9.71 48.14 19.00
N ASP A 769 9.03 49.20 19.39
CA ASP A 769 9.27 49.85 20.69
C ASP A 769 8.64 49.07 21.89
N PHE A 770 7.62 48.22 21.66
CA PHE A 770 6.79 47.65 22.74
C PHE A 770 6.82 46.12 22.84
N ASN A 771 7.07 45.38 21.76
CA ASN A 771 7.06 43.90 21.74
C ASN A 771 5.81 43.28 22.38
N ASP A 772 4.65 43.88 22.14
CA ASP A 772 3.38 43.56 22.79
C ASP A 772 2.39 42.83 21.85
N GLY A 773 2.78 42.65 20.59
CA GLY A 773 1.99 41.99 19.56
C GLY A 773 0.90 42.86 18.96
N GLY A 774 0.85 44.14 19.31
CA GLY A 774 -0.10 45.11 18.78
C GLY A 774 -1.56 44.86 19.18
N ILE A 775 -2.48 45.40 18.38
CA ILE A 775 -3.91 45.43 18.72
C ILE A 775 -4.56 44.04 18.77
N LEU A 776 -4.24 43.13 17.83
CA LEU A 776 -4.87 41.81 17.76
C LEU A 776 -4.44 40.93 18.94
N SER A 777 -3.19 41.04 19.35
CA SER A 777 -2.66 40.42 20.57
C SER A 777 -3.41 40.92 21.81
N THR A 778 -3.61 42.24 21.95
CA THR A 778 -4.35 42.84 23.07
C THR A 778 -5.80 42.32 23.16
N ILE A 779 -6.51 42.28 22.03
CA ILE A 779 -7.90 41.80 21.98
C ILE A 779 -7.97 40.33 22.40
N MET A 780 -7.09 39.48 21.85
CA MET A 780 -7.06 38.05 22.19
C MET A 780 -6.65 37.82 23.65
N ALA A 781 -5.68 38.57 24.17
CA ALA A 781 -5.20 38.43 25.55
C ALA A 781 -6.33 38.62 26.57
N ALA A 782 -7.30 39.52 26.31
CA ALA A 782 -8.47 39.68 27.17
C ALA A 782 -9.32 38.38 27.25
N GLY A 783 -9.42 37.63 26.15
CA GLY A 783 -10.08 36.32 26.11
C GLY A 783 -9.33 35.24 26.89
N PHE A 784 -8.01 35.18 26.72
CA PHE A 784 -7.16 34.23 27.45
C PHE A 784 -7.16 34.46 28.96
N LYS A 785 -7.16 35.72 29.39
CA LYS A 785 -7.19 36.11 30.81
C LYS A 785 -8.58 35.98 31.45
N GLY A 786 -9.64 35.76 30.66
CA GLY A 786 -11.01 35.68 31.15
C GLY A 786 -11.62 37.03 31.52
N GLU A 787 -11.14 38.09 30.89
CA GLU A 787 -11.41 39.50 31.21
C GLU A 787 -12.12 40.24 30.06
N LEU A 788 -12.86 39.50 29.25
CA LEU A 788 -13.60 40.09 28.13
C LEU A 788 -14.73 41.00 28.64
N PRO A 789 -14.78 42.27 28.20
CA PRO A 789 -15.79 43.20 28.67
C PRO A 789 -17.17 42.77 28.19
N ARG A 790 -18.16 42.83 29.09
CA ARG A 790 -19.56 42.45 28.81
C ARG A 790 -19.74 40.99 28.38
N PHE A 791 -18.75 40.14 28.67
CA PHE A 791 -18.86 38.69 28.59
C PHE A 791 -19.04 38.09 29.99
N GLN A 792 -19.21 36.77 30.08
CA GLN A 792 -19.28 36.09 31.36
C GLN A 792 -17.90 36.16 32.05
N ALA A 793 -17.87 36.70 33.28
CA ALA A 793 -16.65 36.93 34.02
C ALA A 793 -15.89 35.62 34.31
N GLY A 794 -14.57 35.64 34.08
CA GLY A 794 -13.68 34.51 34.34
C GLY A 794 -13.78 33.37 33.32
N VAL A 795 -14.55 33.52 32.23
CA VAL A 795 -14.55 32.54 31.14
C VAL A 795 -13.31 32.74 30.26
N THR A 796 -12.42 31.77 30.25
CA THR A 796 -11.15 31.81 29.51
C THR A 796 -11.24 31.08 28.18
N MET A 797 -10.29 31.37 27.29
CA MET A 797 -10.09 30.63 26.03
C MET A 797 -8.94 29.65 26.18
N GLU A 798 -9.19 28.37 25.93
CA GLU A 798 -8.15 27.36 25.76
C GLU A 798 -7.89 27.12 24.28
N ILE A 799 -6.72 27.53 23.80
CA ILE A 799 -6.40 27.48 22.38
C ILE A 799 -6.12 26.04 21.93
N SER A 800 -6.67 25.67 20.78
CA SER A 800 -6.25 24.48 20.05
C SER A 800 -5.29 24.86 18.93
N ARG A 801 -5.60 25.89 18.15
CA ARG A 801 -4.77 26.31 17.03
C ARG A 801 -4.68 27.82 16.96
N LEU A 802 -3.48 28.37 16.78
CA LEU A 802 -3.25 29.80 16.65
C LEU A 802 -2.28 30.11 15.54
N ASP A 803 -2.68 30.99 14.64
CA ASP A 803 -1.85 31.44 13.53
C ASP A 803 -2.12 32.93 13.26
N ALA A 804 -1.11 33.66 12.77
CA ALA A 804 -1.24 35.06 12.40
C ALA A 804 -0.47 35.35 11.10
N TRP A 805 -1.03 36.21 10.25
CA TRP A 805 -0.48 36.56 8.95
C TRP A 805 -0.67 38.03 8.61
N TYR A 806 0.21 38.53 7.75
CA TYR A 806 -0.04 39.68 6.89
C TYR A 806 -0.92 39.24 5.72
N SER A 807 -1.86 40.09 5.33
CA SER A 807 -2.83 39.85 4.27
C SER A 807 -3.02 41.08 3.40
N ASP A 808 -3.34 40.85 2.13
CA ASP A 808 -3.68 41.92 1.19
C ASP A 808 -5.08 42.49 1.46
N LYS A 809 -5.54 43.45 0.63
CA LYS A 809 -6.90 44.02 0.74
C LYS A 809 -7.99 42.99 0.47
N ASP A 810 -7.73 42.04 -0.41
CA ASP A 810 -8.68 40.99 -0.83
C ASP A 810 -8.80 39.85 0.19
N GLY A 811 -7.93 39.81 1.21
CA GLY A 811 -7.93 38.80 2.26
C GLY A 811 -7.09 37.56 1.93
N ARG A 812 -6.17 37.66 0.95
CA ARG A 812 -5.17 36.61 0.70
C ARG A 812 -4.06 36.75 1.72
N LEU A 813 -3.70 35.63 2.35
CA LEU A 813 -2.62 35.57 3.35
C LEU A 813 -1.27 35.56 2.62
N GLU A 814 -0.34 36.42 3.03
CA GLU A 814 0.97 36.59 2.41
C GLU A 814 2.08 35.98 3.28
N PHE A 815 2.43 36.65 4.39
CA PHE A 815 3.58 36.29 5.24
C PHE A 815 3.15 36.02 6.69
N PRO A 816 3.78 35.09 7.42
CA PRO A 816 3.51 34.89 8.84
C PRO A 816 3.81 36.13 9.68
N ALA A 817 2.84 36.56 10.50
CA ALA A 817 2.97 37.70 11.41
C ALA A 817 3.29 37.19 12.84
N THR A 818 4.44 36.52 12.99
CA THR A 818 4.84 35.87 14.26
C THR A 818 4.94 36.84 15.44
N TYR A 819 5.23 38.12 15.18
CA TYR A 819 5.21 39.21 16.16
C TYR A 819 3.93 39.23 17.00
N ILE A 820 2.77 39.04 16.37
CA ILE A 820 1.46 39.10 17.04
C ILE A 820 1.35 37.96 18.06
N VAL A 821 1.75 36.75 17.67
CA VAL A 821 1.64 35.57 18.53
C VAL A 821 2.70 35.60 19.65
N LYS A 822 3.92 36.05 19.36
CA LYS A 822 4.97 36.25 20.39
C LYS A 822 4.54 37.28 21.42
N GLY A 823 4.01 38.42 20.97
CA GLY A 823 3.48 39.45 21.84
C GLY A 823 2.27 38.99 22.67
N LEU A 824 1.39 38.16 22.09
CA LEU A 824 0.28 37.55 22.81
C LEU A 824 0.78 36.62 23.91
N CYS A 825 1.78 35.78 23.62
CA CYS A 825 2.44 34.95 24.61
C CYS A 825 3.06 35.81 25.72
N ARG A 826 3.74 36.91 25.41
CA ARG A 826 4.28 37.86 26.39
C ARG A 826 3.19 38.46 27.28
N ARG A 827 2.10 38.97 26.68
CA ARG A 827 0.95 39.56 27.40
C ARG A 827 0.26 38.59 28.34
N CYS A 828 0.31 37.29 28.05
CA CYS A 828 -0.36 36.27 28.83
C CYS A 828 0.60 35.63 29.86
N CYS A 829 1.80 35.25 29.44
CA CYS A 829 2.73 34.45 30.23
C CYS A 829 3.55 35.27 31.23
N LEU A 830 4.05 36.46 30.87
CA LEU A 830 4.92 37.23 31.78
C LEU A 830 4.18 37.74 33.03
N PRO A 831 2.97 38.35 32.92
CA PRO A 831 2.21 38.71 34.11
C PRO A 831 1.91 37.50 35.00
N GLU A 832 1.62 36.35 34.39
CA GLU A 832 1.32 35.13 35.13
C GLU A 832 2.56 34.56 35.84
N VAL A 833 3.75 34.60 35.24
CA VAL A 833 5.01 34.26 35.93
C VAL A 833 5.24 35.18 37.13
N ILE A 834 4.99 36.48 36.99
CA ILE A 834 5.15 37.45 38.09
C ILE A 834 4.15 37.17 39.21
N LEU A 835 2.88 36.92 38.89
CA LEU A 835 1.85 36.59 39.89
C LEU A 835 2.19 35.30 40.64
N ARG A 836 2.75 34.31 39.95
CA ARG A 836 3.27 33.08 40.56
C ARG A 836 4.44 33.37 41.51
N CYS A 837 5.38 34.23 41.11
CA CYS A 837 6.44 34.69 42.01
C CYS A 837 5.89 35.40 43.24
N MET A 838 4.91 36.29 43.08
CA MET A 838 4.28 36.98 44.21
C MET A 838 3.60 35.99 45.16
N GLN A 839 2.89 34.99 44.63
CA GLN A 839 2.30 33.91 45.44
C GLN A 839 3.36 33.12 46.22
N VAL A 840 4.48 32.80 45.60
CA VAL A 840 5.61 32.11 46.26
C VAL A 840 6.25 33.00 47.34
N SER A 841 6.40 34.30 47.08
CA SER A 841 6.92 35.27 48.05
C SER A 841 6.03 35.38 49.29
N VAL A 842 4.70 35.39 49.11
CA VAL A 842 3.73 35.38 50.21
C VAL A 842 3.88 34.11 51.04
N SER A 843 4.02 32.93 50.42
CA SER A 843 4.21 31.66 51.16
C SER A 843 5.54 31.64 51.94
N LEU A 844 6.64 32.07 51.33
CA LEU A 844 7.93 32.17 52.00
C LEU A 844 7.86 33.11 53.20
N MET A 845 7.20 34.24 53.04
CA MET A 845 7.03 35.19 54.14
C MET A 845 6.15 34.61 55.24
N GLY A 846 5.04 33.94 54.91
CA GLY A 846 4.22 33.21 55.89
C GLY A 846 4.97 32.10 56.63
N SER A 847 6.05 31.58 56.04
CA SER A 847 6.95 30.59 56.66
C SER A 847 8.09 31.20 57.48
N GLY A 848 8.14 32.53 57.65
CA GLY A 848 9.18 33.21 58.42
C GLY A 848 10.48 33.47 57.66
N VAL A 849 10.50 33.28 56.34
CA VAL A 849 11.69 33.47 55.50
C VAL A 849 11.50 34.71 54.64
N LEU A 850 12.34 35.73 54.84
CA LEU A 850 12.34 36.92 54.00
C LEU A 850 12.91 36.57 52.60
N PRO A 851 12.13 36.69 51.51
CA PRO A 851 12.64 36.52 50.16
C PRO A 851 13.41 37.77 49.72
N ASP A 852 14.72 37.62 49.46
CA ASP A 852 15.62 38.70 49.04
C ASP A 852 15.21 39.42 47.74
N SER A 853 14.32 38.81 46.96
CA SER A 853 13.95 39.24 45.61
C SER A 853 12.58 39.91 45.50
N HIS A 854 11.83 40.03 46.58
CA HIS A 854 10.48 40.59 46.54
C HIS A 854 10.47 42.04 46.07
N ASP A 855 11.33 42.88 46.64
CA ASP A 855 11.47 44.29 46.23
C ASP A 855 11.89 44.42 44.76
N ASN A 856 12.73 43.51 44.27
CA ASN A 856 13.12 43.47 42.86
C ASN A 856 11.90 43.25 41.96
N LEU A 857 10.96 42.36 42.33
CA LEU A 857 9.74 42.11 41.54
C LEU A 857 8.86 43.37 41.45
N ILE A 858 8.72 44.11 42.56
CA ILE A 858 7.97 45.36 42.58
C ILE A 858 8.64 46.41 41.69
N GLU A 859 9.96 46.54 41.76
CA GLU A 859 10.73 47.44 40.90
C GLU A 859 10.62 47.03 39.42
N LEU A 860 10.65 45.72 39.12
CA LEU A 860 10.56 45.19 37.76
C LEU A 860 9.21 45.50 37.12
N VAL A 861 8.11 45.44 37.87
CA VAL A 861 6.77 45.81 37.39
C VAL A 861 6.59 47.33 37.32
N GLY A 862 7.08 48.06 38.33
CA GLY A 862 6.90 49.50 38.45
C GLY A 862 7.85 50.33 37.56
N SER A 863 8.92 49.74 37.05
CA SER A 863 9.91 50.44 36.23
C SER A 863 9.34 50.79 34.84
N PRO A 864 9.41 52.08 34.42
CA PRO A 864 9.02 52.47 33.07
C PRO A 864 9.96 51.92 31.99
N GLU A 865 11.16 51.46 32.36
CA GLU A 865 12.14 50.90 31.43
C GLU A 865 11.80 49.46 31.01
N THR A 866 11.22 48.66 31.91
CA THR A 866 10.87 47.26 31.64
C THR A 866 9.54 47.12 30.89
N ARG A 867 8.65 48.12 31.02
CA ARG A 867 7.31 48.17 30.41
C ARG A 867 6.43 46.94 30.70
N LEU A 868 6.74 46.17 31.75
CA LEU A 868 5.95 44.98 32.08
C LEU A 868 4.55 45.34 32.56
N LEU A 869 4.38 46.51 33.19
CA LEU A 869 3.07 47.02 33.61
C LEU A 869 2.06 47.06 32.45
N ASP A 870 2.49 47.37 31.23
CA ASP A 870 1.64 47.48 30.04
C ASP A 870 1.11 46.10 29.55
N LEU A 871 1.70 45.01 30.05
CA LEU A 871 1.28 43.64 29.76
C LEU A 871 0.19 43.15 30.74
N PHE A 872 0.08 43.75 31.92
CA PHE A 872 -0.93 43.39 32.91
C PHE A 872 -2.31 43.84 32.44
N SER A 873 -3.31 43.02 32.74
CA SER A 873 -4.69 43.46 32.71
C SER A 873 -5.07 44.14 34.03
N GLN A 874 -6.23 44.79 34.06
CA GLN A 874 -6.69 45.46 35.28
C GLN A 874 -6.92 44.48 36.44
N GLN A 875 -7.46 43.29 36.16
CA GLN A 875 -7.70 42.28 37.19
C GLN A 875 -6.40 41.64 37.68
N GLN A 876 -5.46 41.35 36.78
CA GLN A 876 -4.14 40.86 37.17
C GLN A 876 -3.37 41.88 38.01
N LEU A 877 -3.48 43.18 37.70
CA LEU A 877 -2.86 44.22 38.52
C LEU A 877 -3.51 44.31 39.91
N GLN A 878 -4.83 44.14 39.98
CA GLN A 878 -5.54 44.05 41.25
C GLN A 878 -5.07 42.83 42.07
N GLU A 879 -4.92 41.67 41.43
CA GLU A 879 -4.39 40.45 42.06
C GLU A 879 -2.95 40.66 42.56
N PHE A 880 -2.09 41.26 41.74
CA PHE A 880 -0.73 41.62 42.11
C PHE A 880 -0.68 42.48 43.39
N LEU A 881 -1.54 43.50 43.47
CA LEU A 881 -1.65 44.36 44.65
C LEU A 881 -2.23 43.63 45.87
N LEU A 882 -3.08 42.61 45.66
CA LEU A 882 -3.58 41.77 46.75
C LEU A 882 -2.46 40.90 47.33
N PHE A 883 -1.62 40.28 46.49
CA PHE A 883 -0.46 39.55 46.99
C PHE A 883 0.54 40.45 47.71
N GLU A 884 0.78 41.66 47.21
CA GLU A 884 1.64 42.63 47.89
C GLU A 884 1.11 43.00 49.28
N ARG A 885 -0.21 43.17 49.39
CA ARG A 885 -0.87 43.40 50.68
C ARG A 885 -0.70 42.20 51.62
N GLU A 886 -0.91 40.98 51.14
CA GLU A 886 -0.77 39.75 51.94
C GLU A 886 0.67 39.54 52.41
N TYR A 887 1.64 39.80 51.54
CA TYR A 887 3.06 39.79 51.88
C TYR A 887 3.38 40.79 52.98
N SER A 888 2.95 42.05 52.82
CA SER A 888 3.14 43.11 53.83
C SER A 888 2.51 42.77 55.18
N ILE A 889 1.32 42.15 55.18
CA ILE A 889 0.66 41.69 56.42
C ILE A 889 1.52 40.62 57.11
N SER A 890 1.96 39.60 56.35
CA SER A 890 2.79 38.51 56.88
C SER A 890 4.12 39.03 57.45
N GLN A 891 4.73 40.02 56.78
CA GLN A 891 5.95 40.68 57.25
C GLN A 891 5.72 41.47 58.56
N MET A 892 4.58 42.14 58.70
CA MET A 892 4.23 42.84 59.95
C MET A 892 3.98 41.87 61.11
N GLU A 893 3.38 40.71 60.86
CA GLU A 893 3.15 39.68 61.88
C GLU A 893 4.48 39.12 62.40
N LEU A 894 5.43 38.85 61.51
CA LEU A 894 6.79 38.40 61.88
C LEU A 894 7.65 39.43 62.62
N THR A 895 7.33 40.72 62.48
CA THR A 895 8.04 41.77 63.22
C THR A 895 7.38 42.09 64.57
N GLN A 896 6.19 41.56 64.84
CA GLN A 896 5.47 41.67 66.11
C GLN A 896 5.68 40.45 67.04
N GLU A 897 5.98 39.28 66.48
CA GLU A 897 6.55 38.12 67.21
C GLU A 897 8.03 38.36 67.56
#